data_AF-A0A354P703-F1
#
_entry.id   AF-A0A354P703-F1
#
_cell.length_a   1.000
_cell.length_b   1.000
_cell.length_c   1.000
_cell.angle_alpha   90.00
_cell.angle_beta   90.00
_cell.angle_gamma   90.00
#
_symmetry.space_group_name_H-M   'P 1'
#
loop_
_entity.id
_entity.type
_entity.pdbx_description
1 polymer ?
#
loop_
_entity_poly.entity_id
_entity_poly.type
_entity_poly.pdbx_seq_one_letter_code
_entity_poly.pdbx_strand_id
1 'polypeptide(L)'
;MAIAVSSSRVVPTTSPDDCPQSHGVDYAREYFDDSQRHGRSGLKIDAIFCPETAEGPFETVQWELRSAAIKDETGKVLFEQTDCEIPATWTQLAANVVVSKYFYGDPRNKQERERSVRQLIHRVTRTITDWGLADGYFDTPEDGDRFYRDLTWMCLHQYGAFNSPVWFNVGLYNQYGVTGAKCNWHWDRTSESVAQPENPYEYPQGSACFIQQVEDNMEDIMRLACSEAMLFKFGSGTGTDLSTIRSQREKLSGGGTPSGPLSFMKVYDSIAGVVKSGGKTRRAAKMQSLKVWHPDILEFIECKWSEEKKAHALIREGYESNFNGEAYSSVCFQNANLSVRLTDPFMEAVREGKRWQTRWVSDKASGTPPEYDARELLGRMAECAWHCGDPGVQYDTTINKWHTCPTSGRINASNPCSEYMFLDDTACNLASINLMKFVRTDGKFDHERYQAACRLFLIAQEILVDHASYPTDTIAENSHKYRPLGLGYSNLGSVIMSSGLPYDSDAARGVCGSITAIMHGAANYTSAEMASVVGPFDGYAENEVPMLNVMRMHRDAVDKINDNGPAELKEAARKLWDGVLEIGGKFGFRNAQATVLAPTGTISFMMDCDTTGIEPDIALVKYKQLAGGGMLKIVNNTVAAGLRKLGYNEPQIEAIIKFIDENDTIEGAP
;
A
#
# COMPACT_ATOMS: atom_id res chain seq x y z
N MET A 1 -7.32 40.53 5.77
CA MET A 1 -8.33 40.36 6.85
C MET A 1 -8.42 38.85 7.03
N ALA A 2 -7.85 38.34 8.12
CA ALA A 2 -7.59 36.90 8.32
C ALA A 2 -8.90 36.14 8.53
N ILE A 3 -9.22 35.22 7.62
CA ILE A 3 -10.18 34.15 7.86
C ILE A 3 -9.33 32.94 8.26
N ALA A 4 -9.24 32.68 9.56
CA ALA A 4 -8.77 31.39 10.04
C ALA A 4 -9.84 30.36 9.64
N VAL A 5 -9.54 29.52 8.65
CA VAL A 5 -10.42 28.40 8.27
C VAL A 5 -10.19 27.28 9.28
N SER A 6 -10.74 27.46 10.48
CA SER A 6 -11.07 26.36 11.38
C SER A 6 -12.45 25.86 10.96
N SER A 7 -12.53 25.07 9.90
CA SER A 7 -13.80 24.59 9.35
C SER A 7 -14.47 23.48 10.17
N SER A 8 -13.89 23.03 11.28
CA SER A 8 -14.58 22.17 12.25
C SER A 8 -14.66 22.82 13.63
N ARG A 9 -15.86 23.08 14.14
CA ARG A 9 -16.10 23.43 15.56
C ARG A 9 -16.11 22.21 16.48
N VAL A 10 -15.67 21.06 15.98
CA VAL A 10 -15.69 19.78 16.68
C VAL A 10 -14.58 19.78 17.72
N VAL A 11 -14.95 19.65 19.00
CA VAL A 11 -13.99 19.61 20.11
C VAL A 11 -13.62 18.15 20.38
N PRO A 12 -12.33 17.78 20.33
CA PRO A 12 -11.90 16.42 20.67
C PRO A 12 -12.23 16.06 22.11
N THR A 13 -12.49 14.77 22.35
CA THR A 13 -12.55 14.24 23.72
C THR A 13 -11.21 13.76 24.21
N THR A 14 -11.02 13.68 25.52
CA THR A 14 -9.73 13.32 26.14
C THR A 14 -9.57 11.83 26.43
N SER A 15 -10.59 11.01 26.16
CA SER A 15 -10.64 9.58 26.45
C SER A 15 -11.40 8.82 25.36
N PRO A 16 -10.93 7.64 24.92
CA PRO A 16 -11.68 6.78 24.00
C PRO A 16 -13.05 6.32 24.54
N ASP A 17 -13.21 6.25 25.87
CA ASP A 17 -14.48 5.88 26.51
C ASP A 17 -15.49 7.03 26.53
N ASP A 18 -15.01 8.27 26.41
CA ASP A 18 -15.82 9.49 26.38
C ASP A 18 -16.12 9.98 24.96
N CYS A 19 -15.64 9.25 23.93
CA CYS A 19 -15.79 9.64 22.53
C CYS A 19 -17.29 9.74 22.16
N PRO A 20 -17.80 10.95 21.88
CA PRO A 20 -19.20 11.13 21.51
C PRO A 20 -19.35 10.47 20.14
N GLN A 21 -20.29 9.54 20.01
CA GLN A 21 -20.68 9.00 18.71
C GLN A 21 -21.51 10.03 17.93
N SER A 22 -21.13 11.31 17.96
CA SER A 22 -21.81 12.38 17.25
C SER A 22 -21.56 12.20 15.75
N HIS A 23 -22.59 11.73 15.06
CA HIS A 23 -22.63 11.55 13.62
C HIS A 23 -24.08 11.78 13.15
N GLY A 24 -24.35 11.61 11.86
CA GLY A 24 -25.67 11.87 11.30
C GLY A 24 -25.79 13.22 10.60
N VAL A 25 -26.92 13.39 9.94
CA VAL A 25 -27.23 14.56 9.12
C VAL A 25 -27.30 15.85 9.94
N ASP A 26 -27.91 15.81 11.13
CA ASP A 26 -28.05 16.99 11.98
C ASP A 26 -26.71 17.46 12.53
N TYR A 27 -25.84 16.53 12.92
CA TYR A 27 -24.44 16.82 13.23
C TYR A 27 -23.73 17.48 12.05
N ALA A 28 -23.86 16.91 10.84
CA ALA A 28 -23.21 17.47 9.67
C ALA A 28 -23.70 18.91 9.35
N ARG A 29 -24.99 19.19 9.52
CA ARG A 29 -25.59 20.53 9.36
C ARG A 29 -25.15 21.53 10.43
N GLU A 30 -24.91 21.07 11.65
CA GLU A 30 -24.49 21.93 12.76
C GLU A 30 -23.03 22.38 12.61
N TYR A 31 -22.16 21.48 12.15
CA TYR A 31 -20.71 21.68 12.19
C TYR A 31 -20.07 22.05 10.85
N PHE A 32 -20.72 21.78 9.71
CA PHE A 32 -20.16 22.02 8.38
C PHE A 32 -21.13 22.81 7.49
N ASP A 33 -20.56 23.60 6.56
CA ASP A 33 -21.32 24.35 5.56
C ASP A 33 -20.77 24.10 4.15
N ASP A 34 -21.41 24.70 3.14
CA ASP A 34 -21.04 24.51 1.73
C ASP A 34 -20.12 25.60 1.17
N SER A 35 -19.50 26.40 2.05
CA SER A 35 -18.70 27.57 1.66
C SER A 35 -17.56 27.23 0.68
N GLN A 36 -16.93 26.07 0.85
CA GLN A 36 -15.81 25.61 0.01
C GLN A 36 -16.22 25.25 -1.43
N ARG A 37 -17.49 24.97 -1.68
CA ARG A 37 -17.96 24.58 -3.01
C ARG A 37 -18.12 25.76 -3.96
N HIS A 38 -18.23 26.98 -3.43
CA HIS A 38 -18.45 28.22 -4.20
C HIS A 38 -19.61 28.09 -5.21
N GLY A 39 -20.70 27.43 -4.82
CA GLY A 39 -21.90 27.21 -5.65
C GLY A 39 -21.81 26.05 -6.65
N ARG A 40 -20.74 25.26 -6.66
CA ARG A 40 -20.64 24.01 -7.42
C ARG A 40 -21.39 22.87 -6.71
N SER A 41 -21.90 21.92 -7.49
CA SER A 41 -22.43 20.65 -6.96
C SER A 41 -21.29 19.78 -6.43
N GLY A 42 -21.55 19.07 -5.32
CA GLY A 42 -20.65 18.07 -4.77
C GLY A 42 -20.90 16.66 -5.30
N LEU A 43 -20.18 15.70 -4.72
CA LEU A 43 -20.40 14.27 -4.94
C LEU A 43 -21.72 13.84 -4.32
N LYS A 44 -22.51 13.10 -5.10
CA LYS A 44 -23.67 12.38 -4.61
C LYS A 44 -23.26 10.98 -4.18
N ILE A 45 -23.82 10.52 -3.06
CA ILE A 45 -23.52 9.23 -2.47
C ILE A 45 -24.80 8.43 -2.36
N ASP A 46 -24.83 7.31 -3.06
CA ASP A 46 -25.91 6.32 -2.97
C ASP A 46 -25.66 5.40 -1.78
N ALA A 47 -26.74 4.98 -1.09
CA ALA A 47 -26.68 4.00 -0.01
C ALA A 47 -26.68 2.58 -0.59
N ILE A 48 -25.51 1.93 -0.65
CA ILE A 48 -25.31 0.63 -1.30
C ILE A 48 -24.97 -0.48 -0.29
N PHE A 49 -24.26 -0.11 0.78
CA PHE A 49 -23.68 -1.07 1.71
C PHE A 49 -24.42 -1.13 3.04
N CYS A 50 -24.50 0.00 3.74
CA CYS A 50 -25.18 0.10 5.02
C CYS A 50 -26.69 0.23 4.79
N PRO A 51 -27.53 -0.68 5.33
CA PRO A 51 -28.97 -0.57 5.18
C PRO A 51 -29.49 0.75 5.73
N GLU A 52 -30.32 1.48 4.97
CA GLU A 52 -30.94 2.73 5.43
C GLU A 52 -31.87 2.50 6.64
N THR A 53 -32.38 1.28 6.80
CA THR A 53 -33.22 0.90 7.95
C THR A 53 -32.44 0.67 9.25
N ALA A 54 -31.11 0.52 9.18
CA ALA A 54 -30.28 0.35 10.38
C ALA A 54 -30.08 1.70 11.07
N GLU A 55 -30.16 1.75 12.40
CA GLU A 55 -29.90 2.99 13.17
C GLU A 55 -28.49 3.54 12.87
N GLY A 56 -27.49 2.66 12.91
CA GLY A 56 -26.12 2.97 12.51
C GLY A 56 -25.38 1.74 12.00
N PRO A 57 -24.19 1.93 11.38
CA PRO A 57 -23.42 0.84 10.81
C PRO A 57 -23.02 -0.21 11.86
N PHE A 58 -22.77 0.20 13.10
CA PHE A 58 -22.33 -0.70 14.18
C PHE A 58 -23.45 -1.58 14.76
N GLU A 59 -24.71 -1.25 14.49
CA GLU A 59 -25.88 -2.05 14.90
C GLU A 59 -26.20 -3.15 13.89
N THR A 60 -25.41 -3.25 12.82
CA THR A 60 -25.55 -4.30 11.79
C THR A 60 -24.79 -5.59 12.13
N VAL A 61 -24.12 -5.64 13.28
CA VAL A 61 -23.38 -6.81 13.77
C VAL A 61 -23.73 -7.09 15.23
N GLN A 62 -23.51 -8.34 15.66
CA GLN A 62 -23.49 -8.70 17.08
C GLN A 62 -22.08 -8.53 17.63
N TRP A 63 -21.95 -8.14 18.89
CA TRP A 63 -20.68 -7.85 19.55
C TRP A 63 -20.39 -8.88 20.64
N GLU A 64 -19.12 -9.25 20.78
CA GLU A 64 -18.63 -10.17 21.80
C GLU A 64 -17.40 -9.61 22.50
N LEU A 65 -17.27 -9.92 23.80
CA LEU A 65 -16.03 -9.67 24.53
C LEU A 65 -15.08 -10.85 24.32
N ARG A 66 -13.90 -10.56 23.77
CA ARG A 66 -12.85 -11.56 23.52
C ARG A 66 -11.52 -11.09 24.10
N SER A 67 -10.69 -12.07 24.46
CA SER A 67 -9.28 -11.82 24.78
C SER A 67 -8.43 -11.97 23.52
N ALA A 68 -7.60 -10.99 23.25
CA ALA A 68 -6.58 -11.06 22.21
C ALA A 68 -5.24 -11.39 22.84
N ALA A 69 -4.56 -12.42 22.34
CA ALA A 69 -3.26 -12.82 22.85
C ALA A 69 -2.30 -13.26 21.73
N ILE A 70 -1.03 -12.90 21.89
CA ILE A 70 0.08 -13.40 21.06
C ILE A 70 1.00 -14.21 21.97
N LYS A 71 1.28 -15.46 21.59
CA LYS A 71 2.13 -16.39 22.33
C LYS A 71 3.34 -16.79 21.50
N ASP A 72 4.50 -16.94 22.13
CA ASP A 72 5.72 -17.49 21.53
C ASP A 72 5.61 -19.00 21.22
N GLU A 73 6.66 -19.56 20.61
CA GLU A 73 6.73 -21.00 20.26
C GLU A 73 6.71 -21.93 21.48
N THR A 74 7.06 -21.41 22.66
CA THR A 74 7.01 -22.14 23.93
C THR A 74 5.65 -22.01 24.63
N GLY A 75 4.72 -21.25 24.04
CA GLY A 75 3.40 -20.95 24.58
C GLY A 75 3.37 -19.78 25.57
N LYS A 76 4.48 -19.08 25.79
CA LYS A 76 4.55 -17.92 26.68
C LYS A 76 3.87 -16.71 26.03
N VAL A 77 3.04 -16.02 26.79
CA VAL A 77 2.31 -14.82 26.33
C VAL A 77 3.28 -13.64 26.18
N LEU A 78 3.34 -13.08 24.96
CA LEU A 78 4.12 -11.88 24.63
C LEU A 78 3.27 -10.62 24.67
N PHE A 79 1.97 -10.75 24.36
CA PHE A 79 0.98 -9.70 24.43
C PHE A 79 -0.37 -10.30 24.82
N GLU A 80 -1.11 -9.63 25.68
CA GLU A 80 -2.50 -9.96 26.00
C GLU A 80 -3.29 -8.70 26.31
N GLN A 81 -4.51 -8.65 25.80
CA GLN A 81 -5.52 -7.69 26.19
C GLN A 81 -6.87 -8.42 26.29
N THR A 82 -7.45 -8.41 27.48
CA THR A 82 -8.76 -9.04 27.77
C THR A 82 -9.90 -8.06 27.53
N ASP A 83 -11.12 -8.58 27.47
CA ASP A 83 -12.38 -7.83 27.41
C ASP A 83 -12.37 -6.77 26.29
N CYS A 84 -11.96 -7.18 25.09
CA CYS A 84 -12.04 -6.40 23.87
C CYS A 84 -13.38 -6.66 23.18
N GLU A 85 -14.09 -5.60 22.80
CA GLU A 85 -15.35 -5.68 22.07
C GLU A 85 -15.07 -5.88 20.56
N ILE A 86 -15.38 -7.06 20.05
CA ILE A 86 -15.10 -7.51 18.68
C ILE A 86 -16.42 -7.96 18.03
N PRO A 87 -16.66 -7.70 16.73
CA PRO A 87 -17.80 -8.27 16.03
C PRO A 87 -17.76 -9.81 16.08
N ALA A 88 -18.88 -10.45 16.40
CA ALA A 88 -18.98 -11.90 16.54
C ALA A 88 -18.52 -12.66 15.28
N THR A 89 -18.67 -12.04 14.11
CA THR A 89 -18.31 -12.59 12.80
C THR A 89 -16.82 -12.56 12.50
N TRP A 90 -16.01 -11.75 13.19
CA TRP A 90 -14.56 -11.69 12.96
C TRP A 90 -13.89 -12.94 13.51
N THR A 91 -12.83 -13.42 12.86
CA THR A 91 -12.07 -14.55 13.43
C THR A 91 -11.22 -14.12 14.63
N GLN A 92 -10.79 -15.09 15.46
CA GLN A 92 -9.83 -14.83 16.53
C GLN A 92 -8.48 -14.31 15.98
N LEU A 93 -8.12 -14.71 14.76
CA LEU A 93 -6.92 -14.23 14.08
C LEU A 93 -7.03 -12.72 13.78
N ALA A 94 -8.14 -12.28 13.16
CA ALA A 94 -8.41 -10.87 12.92
C ALA A 94 -8.41 -10.08 14.23
N ALA A 95 -9.08 -10.59 15.27
CA ALA A 95 -9.10 -9.98 16.60
C ALA A 95 -7.68 -9.83 17.18
N ASN A 96 -6.86 -10.88 17.17
CA ASN A 96 -5.48 -10.83 17.65
C ASN A 96 -4.63 -9.80 16.90
N VAL A 97 -4.76 -9.74 15.57
CA VAL A 97 -4.01 -8.79 14.73
C VAL A 97 -4.44 -7.35 15.01
N VAL A 98 -5.74 -7.08 15.02
CA VAL A 98 -6.28 -5.72 15.21
C VAL A 98 -5.98 -5.19 16.60
N VAL A 99 -6.24 -5.99 17.64
CA VAL A 99 -6.00 -5.57 19.01
C VAL A 99 -4.51 -5.35 19.25
N SER A 100 -3.64 -6.26 18.84
CA SER A 100 -2.20 -6.11 19.10
C SER A 100 -1.53 -4.97 18.32
N LYS A 101 -2.02 -4.63 17.12
CA LYS A 101 -1.34 -3.67 16.23
C LYS A 101 -2.06 -2.33 16.07
N TYR A 102 -3.39 -2.34 15.95
CA TYR A 102 -4.16 -1.18 15.49
C TYR A 102 -4.87 -0.42 16.61
N PHE A 103 -5.19 -1.08 17.72
CA PHE A 103 -5.70 -0.37 18.89
C PHE A 103 -4.68 0.66 19.37
N TYR A 104 -5.13 1.90 19.54
CA TYR A 104 -4.37 3.02 20.10
C TYR A 104 -4.19 2.88 21.62
N GLY A 105 -3.12 3.49 22.17
CA GLY A 105 -2.85 3.60 23.60
C GLY A 105 -1.94 2.50 24.16
N ASP A 106 -1.34 2.74 25.33
CA ASP A 106 -0.50 1.76 26.03
C ASP A 106 -1.38 0.63 26.59
N PRO A 107 -1.13 -0.65 26.24
CA PRO A 107 -1.88 -1.79 26.79
C PRO A 107 -1.90 -1.86 28.33
N ARG A 108 -0.94 -1.21 29.00
CA ARG A 108 -0.85 -1.12 30.46
C ARG A 108 -1.72 0.01 31.05
N ASN A 109 -2.14 0.98 30.22
CA ASN A 109 -3.00 2.09 30.62
C ASN A 109 -4.42 1.91 30.08
N LYS A 110 -5.32 1.40 30.93
CA LYS A 110 -6.71 1.12 30.54
C LYS A 110 -7.51 2.37 30.13
N GLN A 111 -7.16 3.56 30.62
CA GLN A 111 -7.89 4.79 30.33
C GLN A 111 -7.56 5.37 28.95
N GLU A 112 -6.42 5.00 28.37
CA GLU A 112 -5.97 5.50 27.07
C GLU A 112 -6.14 4.46 25.95
N ARG A 113 -6.16 3.18 26.32
CA ARG A 113 -6.14 2.05 25.39
C ARG A 113 -7.51 1.84 24.75
N GLU A 114 -7.58 1.82 23.42
CA GLU A 114 -8.78 1.35 22.70
C GLU A 114 -9.12 -0.09 23.11
N ARG A 115 -10.41 -0.37 23.28
CA ARG A 115 -10.94 -1.67 23.71
C ARG A 115 -12.00 -2.22 22.77
N SER A 116 -12.45 -1.46 21.77
CA SER A 116 -13.47 -1.88 20.83
C SER A 116 -13.05 -1.65 19.37
N VAL A 117 -13.38 -2.59 18.49
CA VAL A 117 -13.27 -2.39 17.03
C VAL A 117 -14.17 -1.23 16.57
N ARG A 118 -15.26 -0.94 17.30
CA ARG A 118 -16.10 0.24 17.08
C ARG A 118 -15.29 1.53 17.17
N GLN A 119 -14.48 1.68 18.23
CA GLN A 119 -13.62 2.85 18.46
C GLN A 119 -12.61 3.02 17.32
N LEU A 120 -11.89 1.94 16.96
CA LEU A 120 -10.90 1.95 15.88
C LEU A 120 -11.50 2.37 14.54
N ILE A 121 -12.61 1.75 14.13
CA ILE A 121 -13.24 2.03 12.84
C ILE A 121 -13.83 3.43 12.83
N HIS A 122 -14.61 3.79 13.86
CA HIS A 122 -15.22 5.11 13.98
C HIS A 122 -14.16 6.20 13.91
N ARG A 123 -13.06 6.05 14.65
CA ARG A 123 -11.97 7.03 14.67
C ARG A 123 -11.45 7.35 13.27
N VAL A 124 -11.28 6.34 12.43
CA VAL A 124 -10.78 6.54 11.07
C VAL A 124 -11.87 7.06 10.14
N THR A 125 -13.01 6.38 10.04
CA THR A 125 -14.03 6.68 9.03
C THR A 125 -14.78 7.98 9.32
N ARG A 126 -15.04 8.31 10.59
CA ARG A 126 -15.66 9.59 10.99
C ARG A 126 -14.75 10.75 10.65
N THR A 127 -13.47 10.66 11.04
CA THR A 127 -12.49 11.71 10.78
C THR A 127 -12.34 11.98 9.28
N ILE A 128 -12.23 10.94 8.45
CA ILE A 128 -12.19 11.10 6.98
C ILE A 128 -13.47 11.76 6.45
N THR A 129 -14.64 11.40 6.99
CA THR A 129 -15.90 12.00 6.55
C THR A 129 -16.00 13.48 6.94
N ASP A 130 -15.58 13.83 8.16
CA ASP A 130 -15.55 15.22 8.63
C ASP A 130 -14.65 16.08 7.75
N TRP A 131 -13.47 15.57 7.40
CA TRP A 131 -12.58 16.22 6.45
C TRP A 131 -13.23 16.38 5.07
N GLY A 132 -13.92 15.36 4.55
CA GLY A 132 -14.63 15.45 3.28
C GLY A 132 -15.77 16.46 3.28
N LEU A 133 -16.53 16.57 4.38
CA LEU A 133 -17.55 17.59 4.58
C LEU A 133 -16.94 18.99 4.63
N ALA A 134 -15.90 19.17 5.45
CA ALA A 134 -15.20 20.44 5.62
C ALA A 134 -14.55 20.94 4.33
N ASP A 135 -14.10 20.02 3.48
CA ASP A 135 -13.44 20.31 2.20
C ASP A 135 -14.44 20.47 1.03
N GLY A 136 -15.73 20.25 1.27
CA GLY A 136 -16.78 20.41 0.26
C GLY A 136 -16.84 19.29 -0.80
N TYR A 137 -16.38 18.07 -0.48
CA TYR A 137 -16.46 16.94 -1.41
C TYR A 137 -17.91 16.49 -1.66
N PHE A 138 -18.75 16.46 -0.62
CA PHE A 138 -20.13 15.96 -0.71
C PHE A 138 -21.12 17.04 -1.15
N ASP A 139 -22.19 16.69 -1.87
CA ASP A 139 -23.22 17.65 -2.33
C ASP A 139 -24.13 18.11 -1.17
N THR A 140 -24.45 17.21 -0.25
CA THR A 140 -25.31 17.48 0.89
C THR A 140 -24.78 16.86 2.19
N PRO A 141 -25.22 17.33 3.37
CA PRO A 141 -24.97 16.66 4.65
C PRO A 141 -25.42 15.18 4.64
N GLU A 142 -26.50 14.86 3.92
CA GLU A 142 -27.01 13.51 3.71
C GLU A 142 -26.04 12.64 2.91
N ASP A 143 -25.40 13.18 1.87
CA ASP A 143 -24.37 12.48 1.11
C ASP A 143 -23.14 12.17 1.99
N GLY A 144 -22.72 13.13 2.83
CA GLY A 144 -21.65 12.90 3.80
C GLY A 144 -22.01 11.84 4.84
N ASP A 145 -23.24 11.82 5.35
CA ASP A 145 -23.69 10.79 6.28
C ASP A 145 -23.74 9.40 5.60
N ARG A 146 -24.28 9.30 4.38
CA ARG A 146 -24.27 8.05 3.61
C ARG A 146 -22.85 7.54 3.36
N PHE A 147 -21.92 8.44 3.04
CA PHE A 147 -20.51 8.09 2.89
C PHE A 147 -19.94 7.49 4.18
N TYR A 148 -20.15 8.16 5.32
CA TYR A 148 -19.73 7.64 6.62
C TYR A 148 -20.33 6.27 6.91
N ARG A 149 -21.63 6.11 6.70
CA ARG A 149 -22.36 4.86 6.96
C ARG A 149 -21.81 3.71 6.11
N ASP A 150 -21.67 3.91 4.81
CA ASP A 150 -21.21 2.86 3.90
C ASP A 150 -19.72 2.55 4.10
N LEU A 151 -18.85 3.55 4.26
CA LEU A 151 -17.43 3.32 4.53
C LEU A 151 -17.21 2.58 5.86
N THR A 152 -17.93 2.99 6.91
CA THR A 152 -17.88 2.34 8.23
C THR A 152 -18.39 0.91 8.16
N TRP A 153 -19.52 0.69 7.48
CA TRP A 153 -20.07 -0.64 7.27
C TRP A 153 -19.09 -1.54 6.52
N MET A 154 -18.48 -1.05 5.43
CA MET A 154 -17.51 -1.83 4.66
C MET A 154 -16.29 -2.22 5.48
N CYS A 155 -15.76 -1.31 6.31
CA CYS A 155 -14.65 -1.63 7.21
C CYS A 155 -15.06 -2.66 8.27
N LEU A 156 -16.26 -2.52 8.85
CA LEU A 156 -16.79 -3.40 9.89
C LEU A 156 -17.06 -4.82 9.38
N HIS A 157 -17.57 -4.93 8.14
CA HIS A 157 -17.86 -6.21 7.48
C HIS A 157 -16.68 -6.76 6.66
N GLN A 158 -15.50 -6.16 6.81
CA GLN A 158 -14.23 -6.58 6.19
C GLN A 158 -14.27 -6.62 4.64
N TYR A 159 -15.00 -5.67 4.03
CA TYR A 159 -15.03 -5.46 2.58
C TYR A 159 -13.77 -4.76 2.05
N GLY A 160 -13.11 -3.96 2.89
CA GLY A 160 -11.85 -3.33 2.54
C GLY A 160 -11.15 -2.76 3.78
N ALA A 161 -9.87 -2.45 3.64
CA ALA A 161 -9.08 -1.83 4.68
C ALA A 161 -8.04 -0.86 4.10
N PHE A 162 -7.79 0.24 4.81
CA PHE A 162 -6.67 1.13 4.53
C PHE A 162 -5.32 0.48 4.92
N ASN A 163 -4.22 1.04 4.44
CA ASN A 163 -2.89 0.70 4.90
C ASN A 163 -2.72 0.96 6.40
N SER A 164 -1.73 0.28 6.99
CA SER A 164 -1.51 0.31 8.45
C SER A 164 -1.31 1.71 9.05
N PRO A 165 -0.55 2.65 8.44
CA PRO A 165 -0.42 4.01 8.95
C PRO A 165 -1.74 4.75 9.17
N VAL A 166 -2.75 4.54 8.30
CA VAL A 166 -4.09 5.13 8.50
C VAL A 166 -4.70 4.64 9.81
N TRP A 167 -4.73 3.32 10.03
CA TRP A 167 -5.26 2.74 11.27
C TRP A 167 -4.48 3.16 12.52
N PHE A 168 -3.17 3.38 12.38
CA PHE A 168 -2.32 3.80 13.49
C PHE A 168 -2.55 5.25 13.92
N ASN A 169 -2.77 6.17 12.98
CA ASN A 169 -2.56 7.59 13.23
C ASN A 169 -3.81 8.45 12.96
N VAL A 170 -4.67 8.08 12.01
CA VAL A 170 -5.80 8.93 11.60
C VAL A 170 -6.82 9.02 12.72
N GLY A 171 -7.25 10.25 13.02
CA GLY A 171 -8.28 10.56 14.03
C GLY A 171 -7.79 10.55 15.48
N LEU A 172 -6.50 10.32 15.77
CA LEU A 172 -6.00 10.37 17.15
C LEU A 172 -6.17 11.75 17.80
N TYR A 173 -5.92 12.83 17.05
CA TYR A 173 -6.23 14.17 17.52
C TYR A 173 -7.73 14.42 17.52
N ASN A 174 -8.41 14.20 16.40
CA ASN A 174 -9.81 14.58 16.22
C ASN A 174 -10.75 13.91 17.23
N GLN A 175 -10.46 12.67 17.62
CA GLN A 175 -11.30 11.92 18.55
C GLN A 175 -10.76 11.93 19.98
N TYR A 176 -9.44 11.87 20.16
CA TYR A 176 -8.82 11.66 21.49
C TYR A 176 -7.92 12.82 21.96
N GLY A 177 -7.79 13.90 21.18
CA GLY A 177 -7.00 15.07 21.57
C GLY A 177 -5.50 14.81 21.71
N VAL A 178 -4.98 13.76 21.07
CA VAL A 178 -3.55 13.40 21.18
C VAL A 178 -2.68 14.52 20.64
N THR A 179 -1.62 14.84 21.38
CA THR A 179 -0.65 15.88 21.01
C THR A 179 0.76 15.31 20.97
N GLY A 180 1.65 15.95 20.22
CA GLY A 180 3.03 15.52 20.06
C GLY A 180 3.98 16.68 19.79
N ALA A 181 5.27 16.38 19.83
CA ALA A 181 6.28 17.34 19.45
C ALA A 181 6.27 17.57 17.93
N LYS A 182 6.43 18.82 17.52
CA LYS A 182 6.56 19.27 16.13
C LYS A 182 7.47 18.35 15.32
N CYS A 183 6.91 17.78 14.26
CA CYS A 183 7.60 16.96 13.28
C CYS A 183 6.76 16.89 12.00
N ASN A 184 7.36 16.38 10.92
CA ASN A 184 6.75 16.27 9.60
C ASN A 184 6.28 17.62 9.03
N TRP A 185 5.74 17.56 7.82
CA TRP A 185 5.31 18.68 7.00
C TRP A 185 3.92 18.37 6.44
N HIS A 186 3.06 19.37 6.33
CA HIS A 186 1.76 19.26 5.67
C HIS A 186 1.58 20.41 4.69
N TRP A 187 0.56 20.29 3.83
CA TRP A 187 0.10 21.40 3.01
C TRP A 187 -0.83 22.30 3.82
N ASP A 188 -0.50 23.58 3.94
CA ASP A 188 -1.38 24.58 4.52
C ASP A 188 -2.12 25.31 3.40
N ARG A 189 -3.43 25.06 3.32
CA ARG A 189 -4.33 25.68 2.33
C ARG A 189 -4.49 27.18 2.52
N THR A 190 -4.25 27.72 3.73
CA THR A 190 -4.38 29.15 4.00
C THR A 190 -3.21 29.93 3.42
N SER A 191 -1.99 29.39 3.56
CA SER A 191 -0.79 30.00 3.01
C SER A 191 -0.45 29.52 1.61
N GLU A 192 -1.13 28.49 1.10
CA GLU A 192 -0.81 27.79 -0.14
C GLU A 192 0.66 27.36 -0.18
N SER A 193 1.13 26.80 0.94
CA SER A 193 2.52 26.37 1.09
C SER A 193 2.67 25.25 2.10
N VAL A 194 3.86 24.65 2.13
CA VAL A 194 4.18 23.60 3.12
C VAL A 194 4.61 24.21 4.45
N ALA A 195 4.10 23.64 5.54
CA ALA A 195 4.41 24.07 6.89
C ALA A 195 4.60 22.87 7.83
N GLN A 196 5.35 23.08 8.91
CA GLN A 196 5.41 22.13 10.01
C GLN A 196 4.34 22.50 11.05
N PRO A 197 3.44 21.57 11.40
CA PRO A 197 2.37 21.86 12.35
C PRO A 197 2.93 21.91 13.77
N GLU A 198 2.39 22.76 14.63
CA GLU A 198 2.75 22.76 16.06
C GLU A 198 2.39 21.43 16.74
N ASN A 199 1.24 20.86 16.37
CA ASN A 199 0.83 19.52 16.75
C ASN A 199 0.72 18.60 15.51
N PRO A 200 1.62 17.63 15.32
CA PRO A 200 1.60 16.74 14.15
C PRO A 200 0.41 15.76 14.13
N TYR A 201 -0.30 15.56 15.23
CA TYR A 201 -1.47 14.68 15.24
C TYR A 201 -2.71 15.30 14.60
N GLU A 202 -2.73 16.63 14.40
CA GLU A 202 -3.75 17.32 13.59
C GLU A 202 -3.64 16.92 12.11
N TYR A 203 -2.43 16.58 11.66
CA TYR A 203 -2.10 16.12 10.31
C TYR A 203 -1.40 14.76 10.37
N PRO A 204 -2.12 13.66 10.60
CA PRO A 204 -1.51 12.36 10.85
C PRO A 204 -0.71 11.83 9.65
N GLN A 205 0.36 11.08 9.93
CA GLN A 205 1.09 10.37 8.88
C GLN A 205 0.24 9.17 8.38
N GLY A 206 -0.35 9.28 7.19
CA GLY A 206 -1.28 8.28 6.62
C GLY A 206 -0.71 7.39 5.50
N SER A 207 0.40 7.78 4.87
CA SER A 207 0.96 7.08 3.70
C SER A 207 1.94 5.96 4.08
N ALA A 208 1.93 4.84 3.37
CA ALA A 208 2.85 3.71 3.68
C ALA A 208 4.11 3.70 2.80
N CYS A 209 4.02 4.27 1.61
CA CYS A 209 5.01 4.09 0.55
C CYS A 209 5.54 5.45 0.12
N PHE A 210 6.87 5.56 0.00
CA PHE A 210 7.57 6.79 -0.37
C PHE A 210 8.63 6.51 -1.42
N ILE A 211 8.84 7.47 -2.32
CA ILE A 211 9.96 7.49 -3.25
C ILE A 211 10.76 8.76 -2.96
N GLN A 212 12.09 8.66 -2.95
CA GLN A 212 12.97 9.79 -2.68
C GLN A 212 14.08 9.88 -3.72
N GLN A 213 14.41 11.08 -4.15
CA GLN A 213 15.59 11.32 -4.97
C GLN A 213 16.85 11.52 -4.12
N VAL A 214 17.99 11.39 -4.78
CA VAL A 214 19.29 11.77 -4.24
C VAL A 214 20.16 12.35 -5.34
N GLU A 215 20.87 13.42 -5.03
CA GLU A 215 21.87 14.04 -5.89
C GLU A 215 23.30 13.60 -5.52
N ASP A 216 24.22 13.76 -6.47
CA ASP A 216 25.63 13.35 -6.34
C ASP A 216 26.48 14.35 -5.54
N ASN A 217 26.05 14.65 -4.32
CA ASN A 217 26.78 15.47 -3.37
C ASN A 217 26.57 15.00 -1.94
N MET A 218 27.55 15.24 -1.06
CA MET A 218 27.52 14.70 0.31
C MET A 218 26.37 15.26 1.16
N GLU A 219 25.94 16.49 0.92
CA GLU A 219 24.84 17.10 1.66
C GLU A 219 23.52 16.36 1.36
N ASP A 220 23.25 16.09 0.08
CA ASP A 220 22.03 15.43 -0.34
C ASP A 220 22.00 13.93 -0.01
N ILE A 221 23.16 13.25 -0.11
CA ILE A 221 23.34 11.87 0.35
C ILE A 221 23.04 11.76 1.86
N MET A 222 23.51 12.71 2.68
CA MET A 222 23.23 12.70 4.12
C MET A 222 21.81 13.19 4.44
N ARG A 223 21.23 14.09 3.64
CA ARG A 223 19.81 14.46 3.73
C ARG A 223 18.92 13.23 3.57
N LEU A 224 19.19 12.39 2.57
CA LEU A 224 18.44 11.16 2.36
C LEU A 224 18.50 10.26 3.61
N ALA A 225 19.69 10.01 4.16
CA ALA A 225 19.85 9.25 5.40
C ALA A 225 18.97 9.78 6.56
N CYS A 226 18.94 11.10 6.75
CA CYS A 226 18.10 11.74 7.75
C CYS A 226 16.61 11.51 7.49
N SER A 227 16.16 11.74 6.25
CA SER A 227 14.76 11.57 5.86
C SER A 227 14.28 10.12 6.03
N GLU A 228 15.10 9.13 5.65
CA GLU A 228 14.76 7.72 5.84
C GLU A 228 14.62 7.32 7.31
N ALA A 229 15.51 7.81 8.17
CA ALA A 229 15.39 7.60 9.61
C ALA A 229 14.06 8.15 10.14
N MET A 230 13.63 9.33 9.66
CA MET A 230 12.35 9.91 10.04
C MET A 230 11.15 9.11 9.51
N LEU A 231 11.22 8.57 8.29
CA LEU A 231 10.17 7.70 7.74
C LEU A 231 10.01 6.39 8.52
N PHE A 232 11.12 5.75 8.90
CA PHE A 232 11.09 4.48 9.63
C PHE A 232 10.50 4.64 11.05
N LYS A 233 10.68 5.82 11.68
CA LYS A 233 10.05 6.15 12.97
C LYS A 233 8.53 6.00 12.94
N PHE A 234 7.88 6.38 11.84
CA PHE A 234 6.41 6.30 11.68
C PHE A 234 5.93 4.99 11.07
N GLY A 235 6.85 4.05 10.80
CA GLY A 235 6.51 2.71 10.30
C GLY A 235 6.22 2.66 8.79
N SER A 236 6.77 3.60 8.02
CA SER A 236 6.60 3.68 6.57
C SER A 236 7.86 3.21 5.83
N GLY A 237 7.68 2.83 4.57
CA GLY A 237 8.74 2.31 3.72
C GLY A 237 9.12 3.28 2.61
N THR A 238 10.37 3.22 2.16
CA THR A 238 10.92 4.16 1.17
C THR A 238 11.74 3.47 0.10
N GLY A 239 11.85 4.06 -1.09
CA GLY A 239 12.82 3.62 -2.07
C GLY A 239 13.49 4.74 -2.84
N THR A 240 14.68 4.43 -3.33
CA THR A 240 15.59 5.39 -3.96
C THR A 240 16.38 4.68 -5.07
N ASP A 241 16.52 5.36 -6.21
CA ASP A 241 17.46 4.96 -7.26
C ASP A 241 18.78 5.70 -7.02
N LEU A 242 19.87 4.94 -6.90
CA LEU A 242 21.18 5.50 -6.57
C LEU A 242 22.05 5.74 -7.82
N SER A 243 21.48 5.64 -9.02
CA SER A 243 22.23 5.78 -10.28
C SER A 243 22.70 7.21 -10.54
N THR A 244 22.22 8.17 -9.74
CA THR A 244 22.69 9.55 -9.72
C THR A 244 24.03 9.69 -9.01
N ILE A 245 24.37 8.81 -8.07
CA ILE A 245 25.64 8.84 -7.34
C ILE A 245 26.75 8.32 -8.25
N ARG A 246 27.84 9.06 -8.38
CA ARG A 246 28.96 8.67 -9.26
C ARG A 246 29.58 7.34 -8.86
N SER A 247 30.06 6.59 -9.85
CA SER A 247 30.69 5.28 -9.63
C SER A 247 31.98 5.39 -8.83
N GLN A 248 32.30 4.36 -8.04
CA GLN A 248 33.60 4.23 -7.35
C GLN A 248 34.82 4.28 -8.31
N ARG A 249 34.58 4.08 -9.61
CA ARG A 249 35.58 4.09 -10.67
C ARG A 249 35.80 5.50 -11.28
N GLU A 250 35.03 6.50 -10.86
CA GLU A 250 35.15 7.89 -11.32
C GLU A 250 36.12 8.71 -10.43
N LYS A 251 36.19 10.03 -10.60
CA LYS A 251 37.10 10.92 -9.86
C LYS A 251 36.36 11.98 -9.05
N LEU A 252 36.97 12.39 -7.94
CA LEU A 252 36.55 13.56 -7.18
C LEU A 252 37.27 14.83 -7.64
N SER A 253 36.61 15.99 -7.53
CA SER A 253 37.18 17.29 -7.90
C SER A 253 38.45 17.63 -7.12
N GLY A 254 38.55 17.19 -5.86
CA GLY A 254 39.71 17.40 -4.98
C GLY A 254 40.84 16.38 -5.15
N GLY A 255 40.74 15.45 -6.11
CA GLY A 255 41.61 14.28 -6.22
C GLY A 255 41.07 13.08 -5.44
N GLY A 256 41.52 11.87 -5.81
CA GLY A 256 41.06 10.60 -5.24
C GLY A 256 39.86 9.97 -5.94
N THR A 257 39.41 8.84 -5.41
CA THR A 257 38.28 8.04 -5.91
C THR A 257 37.07 8.18 -4.97
N PRO A 258 35.86 8.37 -5.51
CA PRO A 258 34.63 8.38 -4.73
C PRO A 258 34.34 6.98 -4.16
N SER A 259 33.49 6.92 -3.13
CA SER A 259 33.12 5.64 -2.49
C SER A 259 32.12 4.81 -3.29
N GLY A 260 31.46 5.41 -4.29
CA GLY A 260 30.39 4.79 -5.08
C GLY A 260 29.07 4.58 -4.30
N PRO A 261 27.98 4.28 -5.02
CA PRO A 261 26.66 4.08 -4.41
C PRO A 261 26.64 2.97 -3.37
N LEU A 262 27.32 1.84 -3.61
CA LEU A 262 27.32 0.67 -2.71
C LEU A 262 27.86 0.97 -1.30
N SER A 263 28.78 1.92 -1.17
CA SER A 263 29.29 2.32 0.14
C SER A 263 28.22 3.07 0.94
N PHE A 264 27.46 3.95 0.30
CA PHE A 264 26.35 4.65 0.94
C PHE A 264 25.15 3.74 1.19
N MET A 265 24.92 2.74 0.33
CA MET A 265 23.92 1.69 0.58
C MET A 265 24.13 1.01 1.95
N LYS A 266 25.38 0.81 2.40
CA LYS A 266 25.68 0.24 3.73
C LYS A 266 25.28 1.19 4.87
N VAL A 267 25.42 2.50 4.67
CA VAL A 267 24.98 3.51 5.64
C VAL A 267 23.46 3.44 5.78
N TYR A 268 22.74 3.47 4.65
CA TYR A 268 21.28 3.42 4.66
C TYR A 268 20.74 2.08 5.20
N ASP A 269 21.39 0.96 4.88
CA ASP A 269 21.09 -0.36 5.45
C ASP A 269 21.23 -0.37 6.97
N SER A 270 22.30 0.25 7.50
CA SER A 270 22.51 0.39 8.94
C SER A 270 21.42 1.24 9.60
N ILE A 271 21.01 2.34 8.97
CA ILE A 271 19.91 3.20 9.45
C ILE A 271 18.61 2.39 9.55
N ALA A 272 18.28 1.62 8.51
CA ALA A 272 17.11 0.76 8.49
C ALA A 272 17.18 -0.35 9.57
N GLY A 273 18.37 -0.84 9.90
CA GLY A 273 18.59 -1.82 10.97
C GLY A 273 18.40 -1.25 12.39
N VAL A 274 18.74 0.01 12.63
CA VAL A 274 18.71 0.61 13.98
C VAL A 274 17.41 1.34 14.32
N VAL A 275 16.73 1.94 13.34
CA VAL A 275 15.49 2.70 13.59
C VAL A 275 14.29 1.75 13.60
N LYS A 276 13.67 1.58 14.77
CA LYS A 276 12.42 0.83 14.96
C LYS A 276 11.26 1.82 15.20
N SER A 277 10.10 1.56 14.61
CA SER A 277 8.93 2.44 14.79
C SER A 277 8.50 2.48 16.26
N GLY A 278 8.39 3.68 16.86
CA GLY A 278 8.26 3.91 18.30
C GLY A 278 7.18 3.07 19.00
N GLY A 279 7.58 1.94 19.61
CA GLY A 279 6.71 1.06 20.39
C GLY A 279 5.99 -0.04 19.60
N LYS A 280 6.11 -0.08 18.27
CA LYS A 280 5.53 -1.13 17.41
C LYS A 280 6.68 -1.93 16.78
N THR A 281 6.65 -3.25 16.85
CA THR A 281 7.71 -4.17 16.40
C THR A 281 7.87 -4.27 14.88
N ARG A 282 7.79 -3.15 14.13
CA ARG A 282 7.95 -3.13 12.67
C ARG A 282 9.38 -2.70 12.30
N ARG A 283 10.08 -3.56 11.53
CA ARG A 283 11.37 -3.24 10.91
C ARG A 283 11.16 -2.23 9.78
N ALA A 284 12.16 -1.39 9.54
CA ALA A 284 12.23 -0.55 8.36
C ALA A 284 12.12 -1.39 7.08
N ALA A 285 11.53 -0.82 6.03
CA ALA A 285 11.45 -1.42 4.71
C ALA A 285 12.01 -0.44 3.67
N LYS A 286 12.98 -0.89 2.88
CA LYS A 286 13.69 -0.04 1.92
C LYS A 286 13.85 -0.73 0.57
N MET A 287 13.68 0.01 -0.53
CA MET A 287 14.11 -0.38 -1.88
C MET A 287 15.34 0.43 -2.29
N GLN A 288 16.33 -0.24 -2.88
CA GLN A 288 17.45 0.43 -3.54
C GLN A 288 17.57 -0.10 -4.95
N SER A 289 17.66 0.80 -5.93
CA SER A 289 17.86 0.42 -7.32
C SER A 289 19.08 1.05 -7.95
N LEU A 290 19.62 0.36 -8.95
CA LEU A 290 20.52 0.92 -9.94
C LEU A 290 20.00 0.61 -11.35
N LYS A 291 20.15 1.57 -12.24
CA LYS A 291 19.89 1.41 -13.67
C LYS A 291 21.01 0.58 -14.29
N VAL A 292 20.65 -0.31 -15.22
CA VAL A 292 21.58 -1.29 -15.82
C VAL A 292 22.75 -0.66 -16.57
N TRP A 293 22.70 0.63 -16.89
CA TRP A 293 23.80 1.37 -17.51
C TRP A 293 24.84 1.87 -16.52
N HIS A 294 24.62 1.76 -15.20
CA HIS A 294 25.53 2.29 -14.18
C HIS A 294 26.86 1.50 -14.15
N PRO A 295 28.04 2.14 -13.98
CA PRO A 295 29.33 1.43 -14.06
C PRO A 295 29.54 0.37 -12.98
N ASP A 296 28.97 0.58 -11.79
CA ASP A 296 29.05 -0.33 -10.62
C ASP A 296 27.94 -1.40 -10.60
N ILE A 297 27.28 -1.63 -11.75
CA ILE A 297 26.11 -2.51 -11.81
C ILE A 297 26.43 -3.96 -11.46
N LEU A 298 27.60 -4.48 -11.85
CA LEU A 298 27.98 -5.86 -11.55
C LEU A 298 28.16 -6.05 -10.04
N GLU A 299 28.85 -5.13 -9.37
CA GLU A 299 29.01 -5.16 -7.92
C GLU A 299 27.66 -5.06 -7.20
N PHE A 300 26.74 -4.23 -7.71
CA PHE A 300 25.39 -4.12 -7.16
C PHE A 300 24.62 -5.45 -7.27
N ILE A 301 24.72 -6.14 -8.41
CA ILE A 301 24.08 -7.44 -8.63
C ILE A 301 24.62 -8.49 -7.63
N GLU A 302 25.92 -8.45 -7.33
CA GLU A 302 26.58 -9.48 -6.52
C GLU A 302 26.60 -9.18 -5.02
N CYS A 303 26.31 -7.95 -4.60
CA CYS A 303 26.62 -7.49 -3.25
C CYS A 303 25.88 -8.27 -2.15
N LYS A 304 24.56 -8.47 -2.29
CA LYS A 304 23.75 -9.14 -1.26
C LYS A 304 24.07 -10.63 -1.17
N TRP A 305 24.26 -11.31 -2.31
CA TRP A 305 24.70 -12.70 -2.31
C TRP A 305 26.10 -12.88 -1.71
N SER A 306 26.99 -11.92 -1.91
CA SER A 306 28.32 -11.94 -1.30
C SER A 306 28.26 -11.81 0.23
N GLU A 307 27.33 -11.02 0.76
CA GLU A 307 27.07 -10.93 2.21
C GLU A 307 26.38 -12.19 2.77
N GLU A 308 25.45 -12.79 2.02
CA GLU A 308 24.82 -14.08 2.39
C GLU A 308 25.83 -15.21 2.57
N LYS A 309 26.88 -15.26 1.72
CA LYS A 309 27.98 -16.21 1.90
C LYS A 309 28.67 -16.06 3.25
N LYS A 310 28.76 -14.83 3.78
CA LYS A 310 29.31 -14.55 5.12
C LYS A 310 28.33 -14.98 6.21
N ALA A 311 27.05 -14.67 6.07
CA ALA A 311 26.02 -15.12 7.01
C ALA A 311 25.99 -16.65 7.11
N HIS A 312 26.03 -17.37 5.98
CA HIS A 312 26.12 -18.83 5.95
C HIS A 312 27.41 -19.36 6.58
N ALA A 313 28.53 -18.63 6.48
CA ALA A 313 29.76 -19.01 7.16
C ALA A 313 29.61 -18.87 8.69
N LEU A 314 29.00 -17.78 9.17
CA LEU A 314 28.69 -17.60 10.59
C LEU A 314 27.72 -18.68 11.09
N ILE A 315 26.67 -18.99 10.35
CA ILE A 315 25.71 -20.04 10.72
C ILE A 315 26.42 -21.40 10.89
N ARG A 316 27.37 -21.73 9.99
CA ARG A 316 28.17 -22.96 10.12
C ARG A 316 29.04 -23.00 11.38
N GLU A 317 29.46 -21.85 11.90
CA GLU A 317 30.20 -21.72 13.16
C GLU A 317 29.28 -21.70 14.40
N GLY A 318 27.96 -21.82 14.23
CA GLY A 318 26.99 -21.96 15.31
C GLY A 318 26.22 -20.70 15.67
N TYR A 319 26.36 -19.61 14.91
CA TYR A 319 25.51 -18.43 15.07
C TYR A 319 24.07 -18.73 14.61
N GLU A 320 23.09 -18.10 15.24
CA GLU A 320 21.67 -18.33 14.94
C GLU A 320 21.33 -18.03 13.47
N SER A 321 20.70 -19.01 12.80
CA SER A 321 20.27 -18.89 11.40
C SER A 321 18.97 -18.11 11.21
N ASN A 322 18.32 -17.72 12.32
CA ASN A 322 17.14 -16.87 12.28
C ASN A 322 17.51 -15.54 11.62
N PHE A 323 16.60 -14.98 10.82
CA PHE A 323 16.82 -13.70 10.13
C PHE A 323 17.00 -12.50 11.08
N ASN A 324 16.50 -12.62 12.32
CA ASN A 324 16.76 -11.64 13.39
C ASN A 324 17.93 -12.06 14.31
N GLY A 325 18.61 -13.17 13.98
CA GLY A 325 19.74 -13.70 14.72
C GLY A 325 21.05 -12.99 14.39
N GLU A 326 22.08 -13.30 15.17
CA GLU A 326 23.38 -12.61 15.12
C GLU A 326 24.03 -12.66 13.73
N ALA A 327 23.96 -13.81 13.03
CA ALA A 327 24.54 -13.98 11.70
C ALA A 327 24.03 -12.91 10.72
N TYR A 328 22.71 -12.78 10.60
CA TYR A 328 22.08 -11.82 9.68
C TYR A 328 22.18 -10.37 10.15
N SER A 329 22.25 -10.13 11.47
CA SER A 329 22.42 -8.79 12.02
C SER A 329 23.81 -8.19 11.78
N SER A 330 24.80 -9.04 11.46
CA SER A 330 26.22 -8.66 11.33
C SER A 330 26.70 -8.40 9.89
N VAL A 331 25.87 -8.70 8.89
CA VAL A 331 26.20 -8.55 7.47
C VAL A 331 25.41 -7.42 6.82
N CYS A 332 25.92 -6.89 5.70
CA CYS A 332 25.29 -5.74 5.03
C CYS A 332 24.14 -6.14 4.09
N PHE A 333 23.35 -5.13 3.71
CA PHE A 333 22.31 -5.15 2.67
C PHE A 333 21.09 -6.02 3.00
N GLN A 334 20.89 -6.37 4.27
CA GLN A 334 19.78 -7.24 4.72
C GLN A 334 18.50 -6.47 5.03
N ASN A 335 18.56 -5.15 5.16
CA ASN A 335 17.42 -4.28 5.45
C ASN A 335 16.83 -3.62 4.19
N ALA A 336 17.31 -4.00 3.01
CA ALA A 336 16.82 -3.46 1.74
C ALA A 336 16.55 -4.57 0.72
N ASN A 337 15.50 -4.35 -0.06
CA ASN A 337 15.29 -5.02 -1.34
C ASN A 337 16.15 -4.31 -2.39
N LEU A 338 16.78 -5.09 -3.28
CA LEU A 338 17.61 -4.57 -4.35
C LEU A 338 16.96 -4.85 -5.69
N SER A 339 16.95 -3.88 -6.60
CA SER A 339 16.44 -4.10 -7.95
C SER A 339 17.29 -3.45 -9.02
N VAL A 340 17.54 -4.18 -10.11
CA VAL A 340 18.14 -3.61 -11.31
C VAL A 340 17.06 -3.05 -12.22
N ARG A 341 17.21 -1.80 -12.67
CA ARG A 341 16.30 -1.19 -13.64
C ARG A 341 16.78 -1.45 -15.07
N LEU A 342 16.06 -2.34 -15.76
CA LEU A 342 16.36 -2.81 -17.12
C LEU A 342 15.62 -1.96 -18.15
N THR A 343 16.24 -1.77 -19.32
CA THR A 343 15.64 -1.03 -20.44
C THR A 343 15.40 -1.94 -21.64
N ASP A 344 14.46 -1.58 -22.51
CA ASP A 344 14.21 -2.33 -23.76
C ASP A 344 15.51 -2.49 -24.60
N PRO A 345 16.38 -1.47 -24.76
CA PRO A 345 17.68 -1.64 -25.42
C PRO A 345 18.60 -2.67 -24.75
N PHE A 346 18.64 -2.75 -23.42
CA PHE A 346 19.41 -3.78 -22.73
C PHE A 346 18.85 -5.17 -23.02
N MET A 347 17.53 -5.34 -22.93
CA MET A 347 16.88 -6.62 -23.21
C MET A 347 17.06 -7.06 -24.67
N GLU A 348 17.14 -6.13 -25.61
CA GLU A 348 17.46 -6.44 -27.00
C GLU A 348 18.93 -6.87 -27.16
N ALA A 349 19.87 -6.19 -26.49
CA ALA A 349 21.26 -6.62 -26.46
C ALA A 349 21.43 -8.05 -25.89
N VAL A 350 20.65 -8.42 -24.86
CA VAL A 350 20.58 -9.80 -24.36
C VAL A 350 20.11 -10.77 -25.44
N ARG A 351 19.00 -10.48 -26.13
CA ARG A 351 18.46 -11.37 -27.17
C ARG A 351 19.44 -11.58 -28.31
N GLU A 352 20.08 -10.50 -28.76
CA GLU A 352 21.02 -10.51 -29.87
C GLU A 352 22.43 -11.00 -29.49
N GLY A 353 22.72 -11.21 -28.20
CA GLY A 353 24.05 -11.63 -27.73
C GLY A 353 25.12 -10.56 -27.92
N LYS A 354 24.75 -9.29 -27.70
CA LYS A 354 25.63 -8.13 -27.80
C LYS A 354 26.27 -7.78 -26.46
N ARG A 355 27.35 -7.01 -26.52
CA ARG A 355 27.92 -6.37 -25.32
C ARG A 355 27.10 -5.15 -24.92
N TRP A 356 27.07 -4.88 -23.63
CA TRP A 356 26.38 -3.76 -23.00
C TRP A 356 27.39 -2.77 -22.43
N GLN A 357 27.44 -1.59 -23.04
CA GLN A 357 28.30 -0.49 -22.62
C GLN A 357 27.61 0.29 -21.49
N THR A 358 28.24 0.34 -20.31
CA THR A 358 27.80 1.24 -19.23
C THR A 358 28.18 2.69 -19.59
N ARG A 359 27.68 3.67 -18.83
CA ARG A 359 28.02 5.09 -18.99
C ARG A 359 28.48 5.69 -17.68
N TRP A 360 29.44 6.61 -17.73
CA TRP A 360 29.81 7.42 -16.58
C TRP A 360 28.64 8.27 -16.12
N VAL A 361 28.58 8.52 -14.81
CA VAL A 361 27.56 9.40 -14.22
C VAL A 361 27.99 10.85 -14.32
N SER A 362 29.27 11.14 -14.04
CA SER A 362 29.83 12.48 -14.14
C SER A 362 30.33 12.79 -15.55
N ASP A 363 29.96 13.96 -16.06
CA ASP A 363 30.51 14.53 -17.31
C ASP A 363 32.03 14.78 -17.26
N LYS A 364 32.63 14.74 -16.05
CA LYS A 364 34.07 14.94 -15.84
C LYS A 364 34.86 13.64 -15.91
N ALA A 365 34.20 12.49 -15.98
CA ALA A 365 34.87 11.22 -16.10
C ALA A 365 35.60 11.10 -17.45
N SER A 366 36.77 10.45 -17.44
CA SER A 366 37.56 10.22 -18.64
C SER A 366 37.89 8.74 -18.81
N GLY A 367 38.07 8.32 -20.06
CA GLY A 367 38.26 6.91 -20.43
C GLY A 367 36.96 6.17 -20.71
N THR A 368 37.09 4.89 -21.08
CA THR A 368 35.94 4.06 -21.45
C THR A 368 35.31 3.44 -20.19
N PRO A 369 34.00 3.64 -19.96
CA PRO A 369 33.31 2.98 -18.87
C PRO A 369 33.28 1.45 -19.07
N PRO A 370 33.04 0.67 -18.00
CA PRO A 370 32.98 -0.79 -18.07
C PRO A 370 32.00 -1.31 -19.13
N GLU A 371 32.34 -2.43 -19.75
CA GLU A 371 31.48 -3.11 -20.73
C GLU A 371 31.32 -4.57 -20.35
N TYR A 372 30.08 -5.06 -20.36
CA TYR A 372 29.73 -6.42 -19.96
C TYR A 372 29.10 -7.18 -21.12
N ASP A 373 29.19 -8.51 -21.15
CA ASP A 373 28.31 -9.29 -22.00
C ASP A 373 26.87 -9.19 -21.45
N ALA A 374 25.90 -8.83 -22.29
CA ALA A 374 24.54 -8.57 -21.81
C ALA A 374 23.88 -9.85 -21.27
N ARG A 375 24.12 -11.01 -21.90
CA ARG A 375 23.56 -12.30 -21.46
C ARG A 375 24.20 -12.76 -20.17
N GLU A 376 25.51 -12.62 -20.03
CA GLU A 376 26.20 -12.93 -18.79
C GLU A 376 25.72 -12.02 -17.65
N LEU A 377 25.53 -10.73 -17.89
CA LEU A 377 25.05 -9.80 -16.87
C LEU A 377 23.63 -10.16 -16.41
N LEU A 378 22.71 -10.47 -17.33
CA LEU A 378 21.36 -10.95 -16.98
C LEU A 378 21.41 -12.32 -16.29
N GLY A 379 22.25 -13.24 -16.76
CA GLY A 379 22.46 -14.54 -16.14
C GLY A 379 22.96 -14.41 -14.70
N ARG A 380 23.83 -13.43 -14.44
CA ARG A 380 24.33 -13.14 -13.09
C ARG A 380 23.24 -12.62 -12.17
N MET A 381 22.33 -11.77 -12.66
CA MET A 381 21.14 -11.36 -11.89
C MET A 381 20.31 -12.57 -11.47
N ALA A 382 20.03 -13.49 -12.41
CA ALA A 382 19.25 -14.70 -12.14
C ALA A 382 19.96 -15.64 -11.15
N GLU A 383 21.29 -15.81 -11.27
CA GLU A 383 22.09 -16.63 -10.35
C GLU A 383 22.06 -16.06 -8.93
N CYS A 384 22.29 -14.76 -8.76
CA CYS A 384 22.18 -14.11 -7.45
C CYS A 384 20.77 -14.25 -6.86
N ALA A 385 19.74 -13.99 -7.66
CA ALA A 385 18.35 -14.13 -7.22
C ALA A 385 18.00 -15.56 -6.82
N TRP A 386 18.54 -16.58 -7.49
CA TRP A 386 18.38 -17.98 -7.09
C TRP A 386 18.98 -18.26 -5.70
N HIS A 387 20.10 -17.61 -5.37
CA HIS A 387 20.79 -17.83 -4.12
C HIS A 387 20.21 -17.06 -2.93
N CYS A 388 19.71 -15.84 -3.12
CA CYS A 388 19.26 -14.98 -2.01
C CYS A 388 17.98 -14.19 -2.27
N GLY A 389 17.31 -14.39 -3.40
CA GLY A 389 16.09 -13.65 -3.77
C GLY A 389 16.33 -12.27 -4.38
N ASP A 390 17.59 -11.79 -4.44
CA ASP A 390 17.96 -10.48 -4.95
C ASP A 390 19.13 -10.55 -5.95
N PRO A 391 19.26 -9.58 -6.87
CA PRO A 391 18.35 -8.45 -7.06
C PRO A 391 17.09 -8.85 -7.84
N GLY A 392 15.97 -8.19 -7.54
CA GLY A 392 14.82 -8.13 -8.44
C GLY A 392 15.12 -7.33 -9.71
N VAL A 393 14.14 -7.28 -10.62
CA VAL A 393 14.23 -6.48 -11.85
C VAL A 393 13.03 -5.56 -12.01
N GLN A 394 13.27 -4.36 -12.52
CA GLN A 394 12.24 -3.37 -12.85
C GLN A 394 12.40 -2.93 -14.30
N TYR A 395 11.34 -3.04 -15.11
CA TYR A 395 11.40 -2.71 -16.53
C TYR A 395 11.18 -1.21 -16.76
N ASP A 396 12.28 -0.45 -16.69
CA ASP A 396 12.32 1.01 -16.69
C ASP A 396 11.60 1.68 -17.86
N THR A 397 11.82 1.18 -19.07
CA THR A 397 11.17 1.64 -20.31
C THR A 397 9.66 1.40 -20.28
N THR A 398 9.25 0.22 -19.83
CA THR A 398 7.83 -0.11 -19.68
C THR A 398 7.18 0.77 -18.62
N ILE A 399 7.79 0.92 -17.44
CA ILE A 399 7.29 1.77 -16.36
C ILE A 399 7.04 3.20 -16.86
N ASN A 400 8.00 3.80 -17.57
CA ASN A 400 7.86 5.17 -18.04
C ASN A 400 6.93 5.33 -19.25
N LYS A 401 6.70 4.26 -20.02
CA LYS A 401 5.67 4.24 -21.08
C LYS A 401 4.26 4.39 -20.51
N TRP A 402 4.01 3.88 -19.31
CA TRP A 402 2.72 3.98 -18.61
C TRP A 402 2.65 5.13 -17.60
N HIS A 403 3.64 6.03 -17.61
CA HIS A 403 3.64 7.18 -16.71
C HIS A 403 2.62 8.22 -17.15
N THR A 404 1.75 8.61 -16.23
CA THR A 404 0.73 9.66 -16.41
C THR A 404 1.31 11.07 -16.40
N CYS A 405 2.47 11.30 -15.76
CA CYS A 405 3.06 12.64 -15.59
C CYS A 405 4.51 12.82 -16.12
N PRO A 406 4.85 12.33 -17.33
CA PRO A 406 6.23 12.35 -17.84
C PRO A 406 6.76 13.75 -18.13
N THR A 407 5.90 14.78 -18.24
CA THR A 407 6.34 16.18 -18.40
C THR A 407 6.92 16.71 -17.09
N SER A 408 6.39 16.26 -15.95
CA SER A 408 6.81 16.72 -14.62
C SER A 408 8.06 16.02 -14.08
N GLY A 409 8.46 14.91 -14.69
CA GLY A 409 9.64 14.18 -14.28
C GLY A 409 9.59 12.74 -14.73
N ARG A 410 10.63 12.00 -14.38
CA ARG A 410 10.79 10.60 -14.76
C ARG A 410 10.56 9.71 -13.54
N ILE A 411 9.95 8.54 -13.73
CA ILE A 411 9.90 7.52 -12.67
C ILE A 411 11.29 6.89 -12.56
N ASN A 412 12.03 7.23 -11.50
CA ASN A 412 13.39 6.73 -11.29
C ASN A 412 13.46 5.53 -10.35
N ALA A 413 12.55 5.43 -9.39
CA ALA A 413 12.54 4.38 -8.39
C ALA A 413 11.13 3.83 -8.13
N SER A 414 11.05 2.89 -7.20
CA SER A 414 9.81 2.39 -6.61
C SER A 414 9.88 2.48 -5.09
N ASN A 415 8.75 2.28 -4.41
CA ASN A 415 8.76 1.98 -2.98
C ASN A 415 9.31 0.56 -2.69
N PRO A 416 9.41 0.12 -1.41
CA PRO A 416 10.02 -1.16 -1.01
C PRO A 416 9.51 -2.42 -1.73
N CYS A 417 8.22 -2.52 -2.05
CA CYS A 417 7.64 -3.74 -2.63
C CYS A 417 7.37 -3.60 -4.14
N SER A 418 7.90 -2.55 -4.78
CA SER A 418 7.80 -2.29 -6.22
C SER A 418 6.38 -2.14 -6.80
N GLU A 419 5.40 -1.87 -5.95
CA GLU A 419 4.01 -1.69 -6.35
C GLU A 419 3.67 -0.22 -6.65
N TYR A 420 4.36 0.74 -6.00
CA TYR A 420 4.20 2.17 -6.23
C TYR A 420 5.35 2.69 -7.10
N MET A 421 4.98 3.14 -8.30
CA MET A 421 5.88 3.67 -9.33
C MET A 421 5.41 5.06 -9.73
N PHE A 422 6.07 6.11 -9.26
CA PHE A 422 5.68 7.48 -9.58
C PHE A 422 6.90 8.42 -9.51
N LEU A 423 6.67 9.73 -9.53
CA LEU A 423 7.72 10.74 -9.44
C LEU A 423 8.51 10.60 -8.13
N ASP A 424 9.77 11.02 -8.15
CA ASP A 424 10.56 11.06 -6.92
C ASP A 424 9.99 12.10 -5.94
N ASP A 425 10.36 11.96 -4.67
CA ASP A 425 9.87 12.78 -3.56
C ASP A 425 8.34 12.83 -3.50
N THR A 426 7.71 11.66 -3.58
CA THR A 426 6.26 11.49 -3.45
C THR A 426 5.90 10.39 -2.47
N ALA A 427 4.69 10.45 -1.94
CA ALA A 427 4.12 9.44 -1.05
C ALA A 427 2.93 8.73 -1.70
N CYS A 428 2.49 7.60 -1.15
CA CYS A 428 1.28 6.94 -1.59
C CYS A 428 0.46 6.43 -0.41
N ASN A 429 -0.82 6.79 -0.40
CA ASN A 429 -1.81 6.23 0.50
C ASN A 429 -2.45 4.99 -0.14
N LEU A 430 -2.46 3.86 0.57
CA LEU A 430 -2.95 2.59 0.02
C LEU A 430 -4.23 2.13 0.72
N ALA A 431 -5.09 1.44 -0.03
CA ALA A 431 -6.21 0.68 0.50
C ALA A 431 -6.36 -0.61 -0.30
N SER A 432 -7.01 -1.62 0.26
CA SER A 432 -7.27 -2.87 -0.45
C SER A 432 -8.66 -3.40 -0.17
N ILE A 433 -9.33 -3.83 -1.24
CA ILE A 433 -10.66 -4.44 -1.22
C ILE A 433 -10.55 -5.97 -1.12
N ASN A 434 -11.38 -6.61 -0.30
CA ASN A 434 -11.44 -8.08 -0.19
C ASN A 434 -12.35 -8.64 -1.29
N LEU A 435 -11.77 -9.25 -2.32
CA LEU A 435 -12.53 -9.74 -3.48
C LEU A 435 -13.58 -10.81 -3.14
N MET A 436 -13.35 -11.64 -2.12
CA MET A 436 -14.31 -12.70 -1.76
C MET A 436 -15.65 -12.15 -1.24
N LYS A 437 -15.69 -10.90 -0.75
CA LYS A 437 -16.94 -10.25 -0.30
C LYS A 437 -17.88 -9.88 -1.45
N PHE A 438 -17.42 -10.04 -2.69
CA PHE A 438 -18.18 -9.80 -3.92
C PHE A 438 -18.47 -11.11 -4.68
N VAL A 439 -18.04 -12.27 -4.17
CA VAL A 439 -18.47 -13.56 -4.71
C VAL A 439 -19.83 -13.90 -4.11
N ARG A 440 -20.86 -13.98 -4.96
CA ARG A 440 -22.24 -14.30 -4.59
C ARG A 440 -22.39 -15.78 -4.26
N THR A 441 -23.50 -16.15 -3.63
CA THR A 441 -23.84 -17.53 -3.27
C THR A 441 -23.99 -18.46 -4.49
N ASP A 442 -24.30 -17.91 -5.67
CA ASP A 442 -24.33 -18.64 -6.95
C ASP A 442 -22.94 -18.77 -7.61
N GLY A 443 -21.89 -18.23 -6.97
CA GLY A 443 -20.51 -18.23 -7.44
C GLY A 443 -20.19 -17.12 -8.45
N LYS A 444 -21.12 -16.23 -8.78
CA LYS A 444 -20.84 -15.08 -9.67
C LYS A 444 -20.15 -13.95 -8.92
N PHE A 445 -19.30 -13.21 -9.61
CA PHE A 445 -18.65 -12.01 -9.07
C PHE A 445 -19.53 -10.77 -9.30
N ASP A 446 -19.92 -10.09 -8.22
CA ASP A 446 -20.73 -8.88 -8.24
C ASP A 446 -19.86 -7.65 -8.57
N HIS A 447 -19.71 -7.40 -9.86
CA HIS A 447 -18.88 -6.30 -10.33
C HIS A 447 -19.45 -4.92 -10.05
N GLU A 448 -20.78 -4.77 -9.92
CA GLU A 448 -21.42 -3.47 -9.68
C GLU A 448 -21.16 -3.03 -8.23
N ARG A 449 -21.39 -3.94 -7.27
CA ARG A 449 -21.06 -3.71 -5.87
C ARG A 449 -19.55 -3.51 -5.68
N TYR A 450 -18.71 -4.23 -6.45
CA TYR A 450 -17.26 -4.02 -6.42
C TYR A 450 -16.84 -2.62 -6.89
N GLN A 451 -17.43 -2.11 -7.98
CA GLN A 451 -17.18 -0.74 -8.45
C GLN A 451 -17.58 0.31 -7.41
N ALA A 452 -18.72 0.12 -6.73
CA ALA A 452 -19.17 1.01 -5.66
C ALA A 452 -18.19 1.03 -4.47
N ALA A 453 -17.66 -0.13 -4.07
CA ALA A 453 -16.65 -0.20 -3.02
C ALA A 453 -15.37 0.53 -3.43
N CYS A 454 -14.89 0.31 -4.66
CA CYS A 454 -13.72 1.00 -5.20
C CYS A 454 -13.90 2.53 -5.19
N ARG A 455 -15.08 3.03 -5.59
CA ARG A 455 -15.42 4.45 -5.57
C ARG A 455 -15.29 5.05 -4.16
N LEU A 456 -15.93 4.43 -3.16
CA LEU A 456 -15.92 4.95 -1.79
C LEU A 456 -14.53 4.94 -1.15
N PHE A 457 -13.75 3.87 -1.35
CA PHE A 457 -12.38 3.82 -0.85
C PHE A 457 -11.47 4.82 -1.55
N LEU A 458 -11.64 5.07 -2.85
CA LEU A 458 -10.86 6.09 -3.54
C LEU A 458 -11.17 7.49 -3.01
N ILE A 459 -12.44 7.83 -2.82
CA ILE A 459 -12.84 9.12 -2.22
C ILE A 459 -12.20 9.27 -0.83
N ALA A 460 -12.25 8.23 -0.01
CA ALA A 460 -11.61 8.25 1.32
C ALA A 460 -10.09 8.48 1.23
N GLN A 461 -9.40 7.80 0.32
CA GLN A 461 -7.96 7.96 0.12
C GLN A 461 -7.59 9.36 -0.37
N GLU A 462 -8.41 9.94 -1.25
CA GLU A 462 -8.21 11.28 -1.78
C GLU A 462 -8.36 12.37 -0.70
N ILE A 463 -9.38 12.26 0.16
CA ILE A 463 -9.56 13.19 1.28
C ILE A 463 -8.34 13.20 2.20
N LEU A 464 -7.68 12.05 2.39
CA LEU A 464 -6.51 11.95 3.26
C LEU A 464 -5.29 12.77 2.80
N VAL A 465 -5.17 13.11 1.52
CA VAL A 465 -3.92 13.67 0.94
C VAL A 465 -3.50 14.98 1.62
N ASP A 466 -4.40 15.96 1.74
CA ASP A 466 -4.07 17.27 2.33
C ASP A 466 -4.22 17.30 3.86
N HIS A 467 -4.88 16.29 4.43
CA HIS A 467 -5.01 16.12 5.88
C HIS A 467 -3.89 15.24 6.47
N ALA A 468 -2.98 14.72 5.63
CA ALA A 468 -1.83 13.95 6.07
C ALA A 468 -0.57 14.80 6.22
N SER A 469 0.39 14.30 6.99
CA SER A 469 1.76 14.83 7.05
C SER A 469 2.82 13.88 6.47
N TYR A 470 3.94 14.47 6.09
CA TYR A 470 5.01 13.89 5.30
C TYR A 470 6.39 14.20 5.90
N PRO A 471 7.42 13.36 5.70
CA PRO A 471 8.71 13.51 6.36
C PRO A 471 9.50 14.76 5.93
N THR A 472 9.28 15.24 4.70
CA THR A 472 9.94 16.41 4.12
C THR A 472 8.91 17.36 3.50
N ASP A 473 9.32 18.62 3.38
CA ASP A 473 8.60 19.68 2.70
C ASP A 473 8.33 19.33 1.22
N THR A 474 9.36 18.86 0.49
CA THR A 474 9.21 18.46 -0.92
C THR A 474 8.19 17.34 -1.11
N ILE A 475 8.18 16.33 -0.21
CA ILE A 475 7.19 15.25 -0.30
C ILE A 475 5.79 15.77 0.00
N ALA A 476 5.64 16.70 0.96
CA ALA A 476 4.35 17.31 1.23
C ALA A 476 3.82 18.10 0.02
N GLU A 477 4.67 18.93 -0.59
CA GLU A 477 4.33 19.73 -1.77
C GLU A 477 3.95 18.83 -2.96
N ASN A 478 4.77 17.83 -3.28
CA ASN A 478 4.48 16.93 -4.39
C ASN A 478 3.27 16.04 -4.14
N SER A 479 3.03 15.62 -2.89
CA SER A 479 1.82 14.85 -2.55
C SER A 479 0.57 15.68 -2.73
N HIS A 480 0.60 16.97 -2.37
CA HIS A 480 -0.48 17.92 -2.69
C HIS A 480 -0.66 18.10 -4.20
N LYS A 481 0.44 18.36 -4.92
CA LYS A 481 0.46 18.70 -6.35
C LYS A 481 -0.03 17.57 -7.26
N TYR A 482 0.29 16.32 -6.93
CA TYR A 482 0.01 15.16 -7.80
C TYR A 482 -1.02 14.19 -7.24
N ARG A 483 -1.30 14.27 -5.94
CA ARG A 483 -2.33 13.48 -5.25
C ARG A 483 -2.25 11.97 -5.51
N PRO A 484 -1.06 11.35 -5.41
CA PRO A 484 -0.86 9.93 -5.69
C PRO A 484 -1.56 9.00 -4.66
N LEU A 485 -2.42 8.14 -5.18
CA LEU A 485 -3.16 7.13 -4.42
C LEU A 485 -2.81 5.72 -4.88
N GLY A 486 -3.28 4.75 -4.11
CA GLY A 486 -3.04 3.35 -4.38
C GLY A 486 -4.14 2.42 -3.91
N LEU A 487 -5.28 2.44 -4.60
CA LEU A 487 -6.32 1.45 -4.41
C LEU A 487 -5.91 0.10 -5.01
N GLY A 488 -6.04 -0.96 -4.23
CA GLY A 488 -5.75 -2.33 -4.63
C GLY A 488 -6.83 -3.32 -4.17
N TYR A 489 -6.51 -4.60 -4.26
CA TYR A 489 -7.35 -5.66 -3.72
C TYR A 489 -6.52 -6.81 -3.13
N SER A 490 -7.18 -7.69 -2.39
CA SER A 490 -6.63 -8.94 -1.86
C SER A 490 -7.56 -10.11 -2.21
N ASN A 491 -7.09 -11.33 -1.96
CA ASN A 491 -7.91 -12.55 -2.00
C ASN A 491 -8.21 -13.06 -3.43
N LEU A 492 -7.39 -12.71 -4.42
CA LEU A 492 -7.57 -13.18 -5.80
C LEU A 492 -7.47 -14.71 -5.88
N GLY A 493 -6.45 -15.30 -5.25
CA GLY A 493 -6.30 -16.76 -5.16
C GLY A 493 -7.56 -17.48 -4.69
N SER A 494 -8.25 -16.94 -3.68
CA SER A 494 -9.52 -17.49 -3.18
C SER A 494 -10.67 -17.35 -4.17
N VAL A 495 -10.78 -16.23 -4.89
CA VAL A 495 -11.79 -16.08 -5.95
C VAL A 495 -11.58 -17.12 -7.05
N ILE A 496 -10.33 -17.33 -7.46
CA ILE A 496 -10.00 -18.32 -8.49
C ILE A 496 -10.27 -19.75 -7.97
N MET A 497 -9.85 -20.06 -6.74
CA MET A 497 -10.07 -21.36 -6.09
C MET A 497 -11.56 -21.68 -5.89
N SER A 498 -12.35 -20.74 -5.38
CA SER A 498 -13.81 -20.92 -5.20
C SER A 498 -14.55 -21.07 -6.52
N SER A 499 -13.99 -20.56 -7.62
CA SER A 499 -14.49 -20.77 -8.97
C SER A 499 -14.14 -22.15 -9.55
N GLY A 500 -13.38 -22.97 -8.84
CA GLY A 500 -12.92 -24.28 -9.31
C GLY A 500 -11.90 -24.20 -10.45
N LEU A 501 -11.19 -23.07 -10.58
CA LEU A 501 -10.24 -22.82 -11.65
C LEU A 501 -8.79 -23.02 -11.15
N PRO A 502 -7.90 -23.63 -11.95
CA PRO A 502 -6.46 -23.60 -11.69
C PRO A 502 -5.95 -22.16 -11.79
N TYR A 503 -5.09 -21.76 -10.85
CA TYR A 503 -4.55 -20.40 -10.78
C TYR A 503 -3.77 -20.00 -12.05
N ASP A 504 -3.07 -20.96 -12.66
CA ASP A 504 -2.26 -20.80 -13.87
C ASP A 504 -3.05 -21.00 -15.18
N SER A 505 -4.38 -21.14 -15.11
CA SER A 505 -5.25 -21.30 -16.27
C SER A 505 -5.52 -19.99 -17.01
N ASP A 506 -5.83 -20.08 -18.30
CA ASP A 506 -6.24 -18.93 -19.11
C ASP A 506 -7.55 -18.29 -18.62
N ALA A 507 -8.48 -19.11 -18.10
CA ALA A 507 -9.70 -18.62 -17.48
C ALA A 507 -9.39 -17.76 -16.25
N ALA A 508 -8.47 -18.19 -15.38
CA ALA A 508 -8.03 -17.42 -14.23
C ALA A 508 -7.35 -16.10 -14.64
N ARG A 509 -6.52 -16.11 -15.69
CA ARG A 509 -5.95 -14.88 -16.28
C ARG A 509 -7.05 -13.92 -16.78
N GLY A 510 -8.11 -14.46 -17.39
CA GLY A 510 -9.28 -13.68 -17.83
C GLY A 510 -10.03 -13.03 -16.66
N VAL A 511 -10.29 -13.79 -15.58
CA VAL A 511 -10.90 -13.27 -14.34
C VAL A 511 -10.04 -12.16 -13.73
N CYS A 512 -8.74 -12.43 -13.53
CA CYS A 512 -7.78 -11.47 -12.97
C CYS A 512 -7.72 -10.19 -13.80
N GLY A 513 -7.61 -10.30 -15.12
CA GLY A 513 -7.58 -9.17 -16.04
C GLY A 513 -8.83 -8.30 -15.93
N SER A 514 -10.01 -8.90 -15.95
CA SER A 514 -11.28 -8.17 -15.85
C SER A 514 -11.48 -7.51 -14.48
N ILE A 515 -11.23 -8.21 -13.37
CA ILE A 515 -11.36 -7.63 -12.03
C ILE A 515 -10.40 -6.44 -11.85
N THR A 516 -9.14 -6.59 -12.29
CA THR A 516 -8.15 -5.52 -12.21
C THR A 516 -8.55 -4.32 -13.08
N ALA A 517 -9.04 -4.57 -14.29
CA ALA A 517 -9.51 -3.52 -15.17
C ALA A 517 -10.73 -2.78 -14.59
N ILE A 518 -11.64 -3.48 -13.93
CA ILE A 518 -12.81 -2.88 -13.26
C ILE A 518 -12.36 -1.99 -12.09
N MET A 519 -11.45 -2.47 -11.23
CA MET A 519 -10.91 -1.66 -10.14
C MET A 519 -10.23 -0.38 -10.64
N HIS A 520 -9.34 -0.53 -11.61
CA HIS A 520 -8.58 0.58 -12.18
C HIS A 520 -9.48 1.57 -12.92
N GLY A 521 -10.47 1.07 -13.66
CA GLY A 521 -11.48 1.90 -14.32
C GLY A 521 -12.33 2.67 -13.31
N ALA A 522 -12.82 2.01 -12.25
CA ALA A 522 -13.65 2.64 -11.22
C ALA A 522 -12.89 3.72 -10.47
N ALA A 523 -11.61 3.46 -10.17
CA ALA A 523 -10.74 4.44 -9.55
C ALA A 523 -10.54 5.68 -10.44
N ASN A 524 -10.19 5.50 -11.71
CA ASN A 524 -9.98 6.65 -12.61
C ASN A 524 -11.28 7.39 -12.95
N TYR A 525 -12.40 6.68 -13.05
CA TYR A 525 -13.72 7.30 -13.22
C TYR A 525 -14.06 8.18 -12.01
N THR A 526 -13.88 7.66 -10.80
CA THR A 526 -14.12 8.40 -9.56
C THR A 526 -13.14 9.59 -9.43
N SER A 527 -11.89 9.44 -9.83
CA SER A 527 -10.90 10.54 -9.87
C SER A 527 -11.36 11.68 -10.80
N ALA A 528 -11.91 11.36 -11.97
CA ALA A 528 -12.47 12.36 -12.88
C ALA A 528 -13.80 12.96 -12.37
N GLU A 529 -14.63 12.17 -11.70
CA GLU A 529 -15.82 12.67 -10.99
C GLU A 529 -15.43 13.70 -9.93
N MET A 530 -14.44 13.39 -9.08
CA MET A 530 -13.89 14.31 -8.08
C MET A 530 -13.29 15.56 -8.73
N ALA A 531 -12.62 15.43 -9.89
CA ALA A 531 -12.08 16.59 -10.61
C ALA A 531 -13.19 17.57 -11.04
N SER A 532 -14.39 17.08 -11.35
CA SER A 532 -15.53 17.95 -11.67
C SER A 532 -16.04 18.77 -10.47
N VAL A 533 -15.77 18.31 -9.24
CA VAL A 533 -16.20 18.95 -7.99
C VAL A 533 -15.09 19.86 -7.44
N VAL A 534 -13.92 19.31 -7.17
CA VAL A 534 -12.81 19.98 -6.47
C VAL A 534 -11.64 20.37 -7.39
N GLY A 535 -11.77 20.15 -8.70
CA GLY A 535 -10.74 20.42 -9.69
C GLY A 535 -9.73 19.27 -9.86
N PRO A 536 -9.05 19.16 -11.01
CA PRO A 536 -8.00 18.16 -11.21
C PRO A 536 -6.80 18.41 -10.28
N PHE A 537 -5.84 17.48 -10.22
CA PHE A 537 -4.57 17.77 -9.53
C PHE A 537 -3.81 18.90 -10.24
N ASP A 538 -3.03 19.66 -9.48
CA ASP A 538 -2.37 20.89 -9.96
C ASP A 538 -1.44 20.64 -11.17
N GLY A 539 -0.74 19.51 -11.17
CA GLY A 539 0.12 19.09 -12.28
C GLY A 539 -0.63 18.60 -13.54
N TYR A 540 -1.96 18.60 -13.57
CA TYR A 540 -2.74 17.99 -14.66
C TYR A 540 -2.57 18.73 -15.98
N ALA A 541 -2.63 20.06 -15.99
CA ALA A 541 -2.58 20.84 -17.24
C ALA A 541 -1.29 20.57 -18.06
N GLU A 542 -0.15 20.40 -17.38
CA GLU A 542 1.13 20.05 -18.00
C GLU A 542 1.21 18.60 -18.51
N ASN A 543 0.35 17.73 -17.97
CA ASN A 543 0.36 16.29 -18.20
C ASN A 543 -0.96 15.76 -18.80
N GLU A 544 -1.85 16.64 -19.27
CA GLU A 544 -3.16 16.26 -19.80
C GLU A 544 -3.03 15.26 -20.96
N VAL A 545 -2.21 15.60 -21.94
CA VAL A 545 -1.97 14.77 -23.13
C VAL A 545 -1.40 13.39 -22.75
N PRO A 546 -0.29 13.26 -22.00
CA PRO A 546 0.23 11.95 -21.63
C PRO A 546 -0.73 11.17 -20.73
N MET A 547 -1.43 11.81 -19.78
CA MET A 547 -2.39 11.15 -18.91
C MET A 547 -3.56 10.55 -19.69
N LEU A 548 -4.20 11.33 -20.57
CA LEU A 548 -5.28 10.84 -21.44
C LEU A 548 -4.81 9.72 -22.37
N ASN A 549 -3.57 9.80 -22.87
CA ASN A 549 -2.99 8.72 -23.65
C ASN A 549 -2.82 7.43 -22.83
N VAL A 550 -2.37 7.51 -21.57
CA VAL A 550 -2.28 6.33 -20.68
C VAL A 550 -3.66 5.74 -20.41
N MET A 551 -4.70 6.56 -20.22
CA MET A 551 -6.08 6.06 -20.06
C MET A 551 -6.57 5.32 -21.31
N ARG A 552 -6.26 5.83 -22.51
CA ARG A 552 -6.55 5.13 -23.77
C ARG A 552 -5.79 3.81 -23.87
N MET A 553 -4.52 3.78 -23.48
CA MET A 553 -3.73 2.54 -23.47
C MET A 553 -4.32 1.49 -22.52
N HIS A 554 -4.85 1.89 -21.37
CA HIS A 554 -5.57 0.97 -20.47
C HIS A 554 -6.86 0.48 -21.11
N ARG A 555 -7.65 1.37 -21.72
CA ARG A 555 -8.86 0.98 -22.46
C ARG A 555 -8.55 -0.02 -23.59
N ASP A 556 -7.48 0.17 -24.34
CA ASP A 556 -7.02 -0.76 -25.39
C ASP A 556 -6.55 -2.10 -24.80
N ALA A 557 -5.98 -2.09 -23.59
CA ALA A 557 -5.55 -3.30 -22.91
C ALA A 557 -6.73 -4.15 -22.43
N VAL A 558 -7.90 -3.56 -22.15
CA VAL A 558 -9.13 -4.31 -21.81
C VAL A 558 -9.50 -5.30 -22.91
N ASP A 559 -9.35 -4.93 -24.19
CA ASP A 559 -9.69 -5.83 -25.31
C ASP A 559 -8.74 -7.03 -25.41
N LYS A 560 -7.55 -6.95 -24.81
CA LYS A 560 -6.54 -8.02 -24.75
C LYS A 560 -6.71 -8.97 -23.56
N ILE A 561 -7.67 -8.72 -22.66
CA ILE A 561 -7.98 -9.65 -21.57
C ILE A 561 -8.41 -11.00 -22.16
N ASN A 562 -7.93 -12.11 -21.57
CA ASN A 562 -8.20 -13.45 -22.06
C ASN A 562 -9.71 -13.77 -22.07
N ASP A 563 -10.21 -14.24 -23.22
CA ASP A 563 -11.64 -14.51 -23.45
C ASP A 563 -12.15 -15.79 -22.77
N ASN A 564 -11.27 -16.62 -22.20
CA ASN A 564 -11.67 -17.80 -21.42
C ASN A 564 -12.22 -17.45 -20.03
N GLY A 565 -12.12 -16.19 -19.59
CA GLY A 565 -12.77 -15.69 -18.39
C GLY A 565 -14.26 -15.34 -18.61
N PRO A 566 -14.98 -14.89 -17.56
CA PRO A 566 -16.37 -14.49 -17.69
C PRO A 566 -16.52 -13.27 -18.61
N ALA A 567 -17.23 -13.44 -19.74
CA ALA A 567 -17.44 -12.38 -20.73
C ALA A 567 -18.13 -11.15 -20.11
N GLU A 568 -19.08 -11.35 -19.19
CA GLU A 568 -19.77 -10.30 -18.44
C GLU A 568 -18.81 -9.34 -17.74
N LEU A 569 -17.75 -9.86 -17.11
CA LEU A 569 -16.75 -9.02 -16.43
C LEU A 569 -15.90 -8.23 -17.42
N LYS A 570 -15.54 -8.83 -18.57
CA LYS A 570 -14.78 -8.13 -19.61
C LYS A 570 -15.61 -7.00 -20.25
N GLU A 571 -16.89 -7.24 -20.49
CA GLU A 571 -17.81 -6.20 -20.99
C GLU A 571 -18.05 -5.09 -19.95
N ALA A 572 -18.21 -5.43 -18.67
CA ALA A 572 -18.31 -4.44 -17.61
C ALA A 572 -17.06 -3.55 -17.53
N ALA A 573 -15.85 -4.15 -17.64
CA ALA A 573 -14.61 -3.40 -17.73
C ALA A 573 -14.60 -2.47 -18.96
N ARG A 574 -15.01 -2.99 -20.14
CA ARG A 574 -15.05 -2.21 -21.38
C ARG A 574 -15.92 -0.96 -21.24
N LYS A 575 -17.17 -1.14 -20.81
CA LYS A 575 -18.14 -0.04 -20.61
C LYS A 575 -17.61 1.00 -19.60
N LEU A 576 -17.01 0.54 -18.51
CA LEU A 576 -16.44 1.43 -17.50
C LEU A 576 -15.30 2.27 -18.08
N TRP A 577 -14.38 1.67 -18.83
CA TRP A 577 -13.27 2.39 -19.44
C TRP A 577 -13.69 3.32 -20.58
N ASP A 578 -14.74 3.00 -21.33
CA ASP A 578 -15.36 3.96 -22.26
C ASP A 578 -15.85 5.20 -21.49
N GLY A 579 -16.50 4.98 -20.33
CA GLY A 579 -16.90 6.05 -19.42
C GLY A 579 -15.73 6.87 -18.86
N VAL A 580 -14.60 6.23 -18.50
CA VAL A 580 -13.38 6.92 -18.03
C VAL A 580 -12.87 7.91 -19.07
N LEU A 581 -12.82 7.52 -20.35
CA LEU A 581 -12.35 8.40 -21.43
C LEU A 581 -13.31 9.57 -21.65
N GLU A 582 -14.62 9.35 -21.54
CA GLU A 582 -15.64 10.40 -21.68
C GLU A 582 -15.55 11.43 -20.57
N ILE A 583 -15.59 11.00 -19.31
CA ILE A 583 -15.58 11.91 -18.15
C ILE A 583 -14.20 12.57 -17.97
N GLY A 584 -13.13 11.80 -18.12
CA GLY A 584 -11.75 12.27 -17.98
C GLY A 584 -11.36 13.27 -19.05
N GLY A 585 -11.83 13.08 -20.29
CA GLY A 585 -11.64 14.05 -21.37
C GLY A 585 -12.39 15.37 -21.15
N LYS A 586 -13.41 15.39 -20.28
CA LYS A 586 -14.21 16.58 -19.98
C LYS A 586 -13.71 17.35 -18.76
N PHE A 587 -13.32 16.65 -17.70
CA PHE A 587 -13.03 17.27 -16.40
C PHE A 587 -11.57 17.08 -15.94
N GLY A 588 -10.79 16.26 -16.65
CA GLY A 588 -9.50 15.80 -16.17
C GLY A 588 -9.64 14.81 -15.02
N PHE A 589 -8.58 14.72 -14.20
CA PHE A 589 -8.49 13.74 -13.12
C PHE A 589 -7.98 14.40 -11.85
N ARG A 590 -8.54 14.01 -10.69
CA ARG A 590 -8.12 14.51 -9.39
C ARG A 590 -6.79 13.91 -8.92
N ASN A 591 -6.45 12.71 -9.38
CA ASN A 591 -5.30 11.94 -8.91
C ASN A 591 -4.42 11.51 -10.08
N ALA A 592 -3.13 11.82 -10.03
CA ALA A 592 -2.17 11.44 -11.07
C ALA A 592 -1.85 9.93 -11.09
N GLN A 593 -1.98 9.28 -9.92
CA GLN A 593 -1.83 7.85 -9.71
C GLN A 593 -3.01 7.39 -8.85
N ALA A 594 -3.71 6.32 -9.27
CA ALA A 594 -4.95 5.90 -8.61
C ALA A 594 -4.88 4.51 -7.96
N THR A 595 -4.22 3.54 -8.60
CA THR A 595 -4.27 2.14 -8.19
C THR A 595 -2.90 1.47 -8.15
N VAL A 596 -2.78 0.46 -7.29
CA VAL A 596 -1.60 -0.42 -7.13
C VAL A 596 -2.08 -1.76 -6.58
N LEU A 597 -1.35 -2.83 -6.87
CA LEU A 597 -1.57 -4.14 -6.23
C LEU A 597 -0.48 -4.38 -5.18
N ALA A 598 -0.80 -4.08 -3.91
CA ALA A 598 0.13 -4.21 -2.80
C ALA A 598 0.16 -5.66 -2.25
N PRO A 599 1.22 -6.06 -1.51
CA PRO A 599 1.30 -7.39 -0.91
C PRO A 599 0.22 -7.69 0.14
N THR A 600 -0.34 -6.67 0.81
CA THR A 600 -1.39 -6.77 1.85
C THR A 600 -1.05 -7.62 3.10
N GLY A 601 0.22 -7.92 3.39
CA GLY A 601 0.64 -8.90 4.41
C GLY A 601 0.29 -8.65 5.89
N THR A 602 -0.46 -7.61 6.24
CA THR A 602 -1.10 -7.45 7.57
C THR A 602 -2.60 -7.21 7.45
N ILE A 603 -3.02 -6.32 6.54
CA ILE A 603 -4.43 -5.94 6.39
C ILE A 603 -5.29 -7.08 5.81
N SER A 604 -4.72 -8.01 5.06
CA SER A 604 -5.39 -9.25 4.64
C SER A 604 -5.90 -10.06 5.83
N PHE A 605 -5.12 -10.16 6.90
CA PHE A 605 -5.53 -10.85 8.13
C PHE A 605 -6.58 -10.07 8.93
N MET A 606 -6.53 -8.74 8.90
CA MET A 606 -7.61 -7.92 9.45
C MET A 606 -8.92 -8.13 8.68
N MET A 607 -8.85 -8.39 7.38
CA MET A 607 -10.01 -8.62 6.51
C MET A 607 -10.44 -10.09 6.41
N ASP A 608 -9.80 -11.00 7.17
CA ASP A 608 -10.01 -12.45 7.07
C ASP A 608 -9.86 -12.99 5.62
N CYS A 609 -8.87 -12.49 4.89
CA CYS A 609 -8.51 -13.05 3.58
C CYS A 609 -7.70 -14.34 3.75
N ASP A 610 -8.06 -15.38 2.98
CA ASP A 610 -7.30 -16.63 2.91
C ASP A 610 -6.01 -16.47 2.07
N THR A 611 -6.05 -15.62 1.02
CA THR A 611 -4.86 -15.26 0.21
C THR A 611 -4.60 -13.75 0.20
N THR A 612 -3.33 -13.39 -0.02
CA THR A 612 -2.83 -12.01 0.07
C THR A 612 -2.68 -11.39 -1.31
N GLY A 613 -3.18 -10.17 -1.51
CA GLY A 613 -3.01 -9.43 -2.76
C GLY A 613 -3.49 -10.23 -3.99
N ILE A 614 -2.64 -10.27 -5.01
CA ILE A 614 -2.79 -11.12 -6.20
C ILE A 614 -2.18 -12.51 -6.04
N GLU A 615 -1.60 -12.85 -4.89
CA GLU A 615 -0.85 -14.10 -4.77
C GLU A 615 -1.82 -15.30 -4.72
N PRO A 616 -1.44 -16.44 -5.33
CA PRO A 616 -2.06 -17.71 -5.00
C PRO A 616 -1.82 -18.05 -3.53
N ASP A 617 -2.56 -19.01 -3.00
CA ASP A 617 -2.23 -19.46 -1.64
C ASP A 617 -0.86 -20.17 -1.66
N ILE A 618 0.00 -19.81 -0.70
CA ILE A 618 1.33 -20.42 -0.55
C ILE A 618 1.21 -21.86 -0.01
N ALA A 619 0.22 -22.12 0.84
CA ALA A 619 -0.11 -23.43 1.38
C ALA A 619 -1.53 -23.41 1.98
N LEU A 620 -2.21 -24.56 1.96
CA LEU A 620 -3.57 -24.67 2.53
C LEU A 620 -3.56 -24.61 4.07
N VAL A 621 -2.45 -24.99 4.70
CA VAL A 621 -2.19 -24.81 6.12
C VAL A 621 -0.86 -24.10 6.31
N LYS A 622 -0.86 -23.01 7.07
CA LYS A 622 0.28 -22.09 7.24
C LYS A 622 0.53 -21.84 8.72
N TYR A 623 1.80 -21.71 9.09
CA TYR A 623 2.22 -21.29 10.42
C TYR A 623 2.99 -19.98 10.29
N LYS A 624 2.40 -18.87 10.75
CA LYS A 624 2.99 -17.54 10.64
C LYS A 624 3.70 -17.17 11.93
N GLN A 625 5.02 -16.99 11.85
CA GLN A 625 5.79 -16.35 12.92
C GLN A 625 5.59 -14.82 12.90
N LEU A 626 5.43 -14.20 14.07
CA LEU A 626 5.22 -12.76 14.22
C LEU A 626 6.53 -12.01 14.53
N ALA A 627 6.65 -10.78 14.02
CA ALA A 627 7.74 -9.86 14.36
C ALA A 627 7.60 -9.44 15.83
N GLY A 628 8.46 -10.00 16.69
CA GLY A 628 8.36 -9.90 18.16
C GLY A 628 8.25 -11.24 18.88
N GLY A 629 8.15 -12.34 18.12
CA GLY A 629 7.97 -13.71 18.62
C GLY A 629 6.52 -14.18 18.49
N GLY A 630 6.33 -15.49 18.40
CA GLY A 630 5.01 -16.13 18.36
C GLY A 630 4.53 -16.66 17.04
N MET A 631 3.55 -17.58 17.09
CA MET A 631 3.09 -18.37 15.96
C MET A 631 1.56 -18.36 15.84
N LEU A 632 1.06 -18.25 14.62
CA LEU A 632 -0.37 -18.34 14.27
C LEU A 632 -0.58 -19.44 13.23
N LYS A 633 -1.40 -20.46 13.55
CA LYS A 633 -1.88 -21.45 12.56
C LYS A 633 -3.02 -20.81 11.73
N ILE A 634 -2.92 -20.91 10.42
CA ILE A 634 -3.87 -20.34 9.46
C ILE A 634 -4.27 -21.46 8.50
N VAL A 635 -5.56 -21.76 8.45
CA VAL A 635 -6.14 -22.77 7.53
C VAL A 635 -6.93 -22.04 6.46
N ASN A 636 -6.78 -22.45 5.20
CA ASN A 636 -7.54 -21.91 4.08
C ASN A 636 -9.00 -22.40 4.16
N ASN A 637 -9.94 -21.46 4.26
CA ASN A 637 -11.37 -21.78 4.39
C ASN A 637 -12.10 -21.88 3.04
N THR A 638 -11.42 -21.56 1.95
CA THR A 638 -11.97 -21.53 0.59
C THR A 638 -11.99 -22.91 -0.09
N VAL A 639 -11.20 -23.88 0.39
CA VAL A 639 -11.11 -25.25 -0.17
C VAL A 639 -12.50 -25.88 -0.36
N ALA A 640 -13.37 -25.76 0.65
CA ALA A 640 -14.73 -26.31 0.59
C ALA A 640 -15.54 -25.79 -0.59
N ALA A 641 -15.47 -24.47 -0.86
CA ALA A 641 -16.19 -23.84 -1.96
C ALA A 641 -15.66 -24.34 -3.32
N GLY A 642 -14.34 -24.46 -3.46
CA GLY A 642 -13.72 -25.02 -4.66
C GLY A 642 -14.14 -26.46 -4.93
N LEU A 643 -14.13 -27.33 -3.91
CA LEU A 643 -14.56 -28.73 -4.04
C LEU A 643 -16.03 -28.86 -4.43
N ARG A 644 -16.93 -28.06 -3.81
CA ARG A 644 -18.35 -28.02 -4.22
C ARG A 644 -18.49 -27.64 -5.69
N LYS A 645 -17.73 -26.64 -6.15
CA LYS A 645 -17.74 -26.19 -7.54
C LYS A 645 -17.26 -27.28 -8.51
N LEU A 646 -16.32 -28.11 -8.08
CA LEU A 646 -15.81 -29.26 -8.82
C LEU A 646 -16.74 -30.49 -8.78
N GLY A 647 -17.83 -30.45 -8.01
CA GLY A 647 -18.85 -31.51 -7.97
C GLY A 647 -18.67 -32.56 -6.88
N TYR A 648 -17.81 -32.32 -5.90
CA TYR A 648 -17.69 -33.19 -4.72
C TYR A 648 -18.94 -33.04 -3.83
N ASN A 649 -19.36 -34.14 -3.19
CA ASN A 649 -20.46 -34.12 -2.22
C ASN A 649 -19.98 -33.75 -0.80
N GLU A 650 -20.90 -33.35 0.09
CA GLU A 650 -20.54 -32.90 1.44
C GLU A 650 -19.73 -33.94 2.25
N PRO A 651 -20.07 -35.24 2.27
CA PRO A 651 -19.23 -36.23 2.95
C PRO A 651 -17.78 -36.31 2.44
N GLN A 652 -17.58 -36.19 1.12
CA GLN A 652 -16.22 -36.15 0.55
C GLN A 652 -15.49 -34.87 0.95
N ILE A 653 -16.18 -33.73 0.88
CA ILE A 653 -15.61 -32.43 1.26
C ILE A 653 -15.17 -32.45 2.72
N GLU A 654 -16.02 -32.91 3.63
CA GLU A 654 -15.71 -33.04 5.06
C GLU A 654 -14.51 -33.96 5.29
N ALA A 655 -14.43 -35.09 4.58
CA ALA A 655 -13.30 -36.02 4.69
C ALA A 655 -11.98 -35.40 4.20
N ILE A 656 -12.01 -34.65 3.08
CA ILE A 656 -10.84 -33.96 2.53
C ILE A 656 -10.38 -32.83 3.46
N ILE A 657 -11.30 -32.00 3.96
CA ILE A 657 -10.96 -30.90 4.89
C ILE A 657 -10.35 -31.46 6.17
N LYS A 658 -10.97 -32.51 6.74
CA LYS A 658 -10.43 -33.18 7.92
C LYS A 658 -9.03 -33.74 7.67
N PHE A 659 -8.78 -34.33 6.50
CA PHE A 659 -7.46 -34.82 6.13
C PHE A 659 -6.44 -33.68 6.07
N ILE A 660 -6.79 -32.54 5.47
CA ILE A 660 -5.92 -31.35 5.41
C ILE A 660 -5.60 -30.83 6.81
N ASP A 661 -6.60 -30.75 7.69
CA ASP A 661 -6.42 -30.28 9.07
C ASP A 661 -5.51 -31.19 9.89
N GLU A 662 -5.57 -32.51 9.66
CA GLU A 662 -4.79 -33.53 10.36
C GLU A 662 -3.38 -33.72 9.80
N ASN A 663 -3.18 -33.53 8.49
CA ASN A 663 -1.94 -33.87 7.80
C ASN A 663 -1.18 -32.65 7.25
N ASP A 664 -1.75 -31.44 7.37
CA ASP A 664 -1.22 -30.18 6.84
C ASP A 664 -0.93 -30.22 5.31
N THR A 665 -1.53 -31.17 4.57
CA THR A 665 -1.41 -31.34 3.11
C THR A 665 -2.70 -31.89 2.50
N ILE A 666 -2.94 -31.59 1.22
CA ILE A 666 -4.03 -32.17 0.42
C ILE A 666 -3.60 -33.45 -0.32
N GLU A 667 -2.30 -33.68 -0.48
CA GLU A 667 -1.79 -34.84 -1.19
C GLU A 667 -2.16 -36.13 -0.45
N GLY A 668 -2.91 -37.02 -1.10
CA GLY A 668 -3.39 -38.27 -0.50
C GLY A 668 -4.76 -38.20 0.19
N ALA A 669 -5.47 -37.08 0.08
CA ALA A 669 -6.83 -36.95 0.60
C ALA A 669 -7.82 -37.97 -0.04
N PRO A 670 -8.83 -38.46 0.71
CA PRO A 670 -9.70 -39.58 0.35
C PRO A 670 -10.75 -39.30 -0.73
#